data_AF-A0A969V8A6-F1
#
_entry.id   AF-A0A969V8A6-F1
#
_cell.length_a   1.000
_cell.length_b   1.000
_cell.length_c   1.000
_cell.angle_alpha   90.00
_cell.angle_beta   90.00
_cell.angle_gamma   90.00
#
_symmetry.space_group_name_H-M   'P 1'
#
loop_
_entity.id
_entity.type
_entity.pdbx_description
1 polymer ?
#
loop_
_entity_poly.entity_id
_entity_poly.type
_entity_poly.pdbx_seq_one_letter_code
_entity_poly.pdbx_strand_id
1 'polypeptide(L)'
;MTAKFSDNLRSVLSVATRLDLFCYKGRPVRVLPVLLAASTVTLLNMGIRRLGGLQSWELASFDQLVRWQADRGPDPRLLIVGISEEDIQALGRFPISDEAIAQTLTKLQKNRPKAIGLDLYRDLPTEPGYQELLAGIKAPNVVAISKLSDSESPGVPAPPGMPPDRVGFNDFLLDADGVVRRNLLSVWKSDKTTVFSFSLQLAKLYLKDREQLKNSSVNRNQINWGKTEFVPLKSNSGGYANIDARGYQILLKYRSAKQVARQVSIRQVLNGEIDPSWVKDKIVLIGTTAPSTRDVFLTPYSPMKSQSPKMPGVLLHAQMLSQILSAVLEGRSLFWLWPEWADILWNAAWAVFGGAVAWRIQHPGRAGLFVSAAFIGLLGMSFGIFTLGGWVPLVSPALGLVVTGVGVSAYRKLYDAFHDSLTGLPNRDSFVDSVGRAIAHRKDHSSYLFAVLFLDLDRFKVINDSLGHLAGDELLMSIVQRLRVSLSHADTVARVGGDDFAILARNVDVGSAVDLADRINQALVVPFELKGREVFVTASIGIAVGGEPATASVREQPEHLLRDAHTAMYRAKALGTGRYQVFNASMHDLAVERLQLETDLRMALKRREFLLHYQPFVCLATGKIIGFEALVRWQHPLRGLVSPIKFIPVAEETGAIVPLGEWVLEKACRQLRFWEKMFDFDRPLIMSVNLSGKQFAQPDLVARIKEILETTGLNAQNLKLEITESVVMDDVESAIEVLKHMKALNVKLGIDDFGTGYSSLSYLSRFPTDTLKVDKSFVGRMELESEGENVAIVRTIVTLAHALGMDVIAEGVETAAQLARLRAIGCEYGQGYFFAKPLPSDEATALMASRPQW
;
A
#
# COMPACT_ATOMS: atom_id res chain seq x y z
N MET A 1 -1.48 -18.52 -38.32
CA MET A 1 -1.84 -18.83 -36.91
C MET A 1 -1.11 -17.93 -35.91
N THR A 2 0.15 -17.54 -36.18
CA THR A 2 0.97 -16.64 -35.36
C THR A 2 0.49 -15.18 -35.32
N ALA A 3 -0.02 -14.62 -36.43
CA ALA A 3 -0.56 -13.25 -36.46
C ALA A 3 -1.89 -13.09 -35.69
N LYS A 4 -2.79 -14.09 -35.78
CA LYS A 4 -4.05 -14.11 -34.99
C LYS A 4 -3.80 -14.23 -33.48
N PHE A 5 -2.67 -14.80 -33.07
CA PHE A 5 -2.31 -14.91 -31.66
C PHE A 5 -1.79 -13.59 -31.09
N SER A 6 -1.03 -12.79 -31.87
CA SER A 6 -0.57 -11.46 -31.43
C SER A 6 -1.71 -10.46 -31.31
N ASP A 7 -2.68 -10.51 -32.22
CA ASP A 7 -3.83 -9.61 -32.19
C ASP A 7 -4.79 -9.98 -31.05
N ASN A 8 -4.98 -11.28 -30.78
CA ASN A 8 -5.75 -11.71 -29.62
C ASN A 8 -5.04 -11.36 -28.31
N LEU A 9 -3.70 -11.48 -28.22
CA LEU A 9 -2.93 -11.08 -27.03
C LEU A 9 -3.02 -9.57 -26.79
N ARG A 10 -2.94 -8.75 -27.84
CA ARG A 10 -3.15 -7.29 -27.76
C ARG A 10 -4.59 -6.96 -27.38
N SER A 11 -5.58 -7.69 -27.89
CA SER A 11 -6.99 -7.50 -27.51
C SER A 11 -7.22 -7.85 -26.04
N VAL A 12 -6.64 -8.95 -25.53
CA VAL A 12 -6.74 -9.38 -24.13
C VAL A 12 -6.01 -8.40 -23.21
N LEU A 13 -4.83 -7.90 -23.61
CA LEU A 13 -4.11 -6.83 -22.91
C LEU A 13 -4.89 -5.51 -22.93
N SER A 14 -5.62 -5.20 -24.02
CA SER A 14 -6.46 -4.00 -24.16
C SER A 14 -7.76 -4.08 -23.33
N VAL A 15 -8.32 -5.28 -23.19
CA VAL A 15 -9.50 -5.54 -22.34
C VAL A 15 -9.10 -5.56 -20.87
N ALA A 16 -7.93 -6.12 -20.54
CA ALA A 16 -7.36 -6.03 -19.20
C ALA A 16 -7.04 -4.57 -18.80
N THR A 17 -6.59 -3.73 -19.73
CA THR A 17 -6.35 -2.29 -19.46
C THR A 17 -7.62 -1.43 -19.43
N ARG A 18 -8.75 -1.88 -20.00
CA ARG A 18 -10.06 -1.18 -19.94
C ARG A 18 -10.96 -1.61 -18.78
N LEU A 19 -10.71 -2.78 -18.19
CA LEU A 19 -11.38 -3.19 -16.96
C LEU A 19 -10.79 -2.38 -15.79
N ASP A 20 -11.63 -1.65 -15.05
CA ASP A 20 -11.35 -0.92 -13.80
C ASP A 20 -10.72 -1.76 -12.65
N LEU A 21 -10.25 -2.97 -12.95
CA LEU A 21 -9.46 -3.83 -12.08
C LEU A 21 -8.11 -3.20 -11.68
N PHE A 22 -7.59 -2.23 -12.45
CA PHE A 22 -6.23 -1.67 -12.28
C PHE A 22 -6.16 -0.23 -11.73
N CYS A 23 -7.29 0.37 -11.34
CA CYS A 23 -7.32 1.65 -10.61
C CYS A 23 -8.06 1.50 -9.28
N TYR A 24 -7.43 1.94 -8.18
CA TYR A 24 -8.08 2.15 -6.89
C TYR A 24 -7.52 3.43 -6.26
N LYS A 25 -8.38 4.42 -5.99
CA LYS A 25 -8.03 5.72 -5.38
C LYS A 25 -6.84 6.44 -6.07
N GLY A 26 -6.83 6.53 -7.39
CA GLY A 26 -5.83 7.35 -8.11
C GLY A 26 -4.38 6.86 -8.06
N ARG A 27 -4.07 5.74 -7.41
CA ARG A 27 -2.73 5.13 -7.45
C ARG A 27 -2.63 4.19 -8.66
N PRO A 28 -1.71 4.43 -9.63
CA PRO A 28 -1.48 3.46 -10.69
C PRO A 28 -0.92 2.18 -10.07
N VAL A 29 -1.58 1.04 -10.31
CA VAL A 29 -0.99 -0.25 -10.02
C VAL A 29 0.32 -0.32 -10.79
N ARG A 30 1.46 -0.54 -10.10
CA ARG A 30 2.70 -0.86 -10.82
C ARG A 30 2.51 -2.26 -11.38
N VAL A 31 2.02 -2.33 -12.61
CA VAL A 31 1.70 -3.58 -13.32
C VAL A 31 2.95 -4.43 -13.52
N LEU A 32 4.11 -3.77 -13.68
CA LEU A 32 5.38 -4.43 -13.98
C LEU A 32 5.85 -5.42 -12.89
N PRO A 33 5.92 -5.06 -11.58
CA PRO A 33 6.22 -6.02 -10.50
C PRO A 33 5.31 -7.24 -10.47
N VAL A 34 4.01 -7.05 -10.68
CA VAL A 34 3.02 -8.15 -10.68
C VAL A 34 3.28 -9.10 -11.85
N LEU A 35 3.49 -8.56 -13.06
CA LEU A 35 3.77 -9.37 -14.24
C LEU A 35 5.11 -10.10 -14.16
N LEU A 36 6.15 -9.44 -13.63
CA LEU A 36 7.47 -10.06 -13.43
C LEU A 36 7.37 -11.22 -12.43
N ALA A 37 6.72 -10.99 -11.27
CA ALA A 37 6.52 -12.03 -10.27
C ALA A 37 5.70 -13.20 -10.83
N ALA A 38 4.57 -12.92 -11.50
CA ALA A 38 3.72 -13.95 -12.09
C ALA A 38 4.46 -14.77 -13.16
N SER A 39 5.25 -14.11 -14.03
CA SER A 39 6.03 -14.79 -15.06
C SER A 39 7.11 -15.69 -14.45
N THR A 40 7.80 -15.20 -13.43
CA THR A 40 8.83 -15.95 -12.70
C THR A 40 8.26 -17.19 -12.02
N VAL A 41 7.17 -17.01 -11.28
CA VAL A 41 6.47 -18.10 -10.59
C VAL A 41 5.91 -19.11 -11.58
N THR A 42 5.36 -18.65 -12.71
CA THR A 42 4.84 -19.54 -13.76
C THR A 42 5.95 -20.41 -14.34
N LEU A 43 7.09 -19.82 -14.71
CA LEU A 43 8.24 -20.57 -15.24
C LEU A 43 8.78 -21.59 -14.22
N LEU A 44 8.91 -21.18 -12.95
CA LEU A 44 9.34 -22.06 -11.87
C LEU A 44 8.38 -23.24 -11.68
N ASN A 45 7.07 -22.98 -11.60
CA ASN A 45 6.05 -24.02 -11.47
C ASN A 45 6.08 -25.00 -12.65
N MET A 46 6.27 -24.52 -13.88
CA MET A 46 6.40 -25.40 -15.05
C MET A 46 7.69 -26.24 -15.00
N GLY A 47 8.79 -25.68 -14.51
CA GLY A 47 10.03 -26.42 -14.25
C GLY A 47 9.84 -27.56 -13.23
N ILE A 48 9.28 -27.24 -12.06
CA ILE A 48 9.00 -28.23 -10.99
C ILE A 48 8.05 -29.32 -11.50
N ARG A 49 7.02 -28.93 -12.26
CA ARG A 49 6.07 -29.88 -12.86
C ARG A 49 6.75 -30.82 -13.84
N ARG A 50 7.61 -30.33 -14.75
CA ARG A 50 8.35 -31.18 -15.71
C ARG A 50 9.28 -32.17 -15.00
N LEU A 51 9.80 -31.81 -13.83
CA LEU A 51 10.61 -32.69 -12.98
C LEU A 51 9.77 -33.68 -12.13
N GLY A 52 8.44 -33.62 -12.21
CA GLY A 52 7.54 -34.50 -11.46
C GLY A 52 7.24 -34.06 -10.02
N GLY A 53 7.77 -32.91 -9.57
CA GLY A 53 7.62 -32.45 -8.19
C GLY A 53 6.18 -32.14 -7.77
N LEU A 54 5.28 -31.88 -8.73
CA LEU A 54 3.85 -31.64 -8.48
C LEU A 54 2.95 -32.85 -8.80
N GLN A 55 3.49 -33.93 -9.38
CA GLN A 55 2.68 -35.02 -9.93
C GLN A 55 1.79 -35.69 -8.87
N SER A 56 2.34 -36.05 -7.71
CA SER A 56 1.58 -36.73 -6.65
C SER A 56 0.39 -35.90 -6.16
N TRP A 57 0.55 -34.58 -6.09
CA TRP A 57 -0.51 -33.66 -5.67
C TRP A 57 -1.58 -33.51 -6.75
N GLU A 58 -1.17 -33.40 -8.02
CA GLU A 58 -2.11 -33.34 -9.14
C GLU A 58 -2.93 -34.63 -9.26
N LEU A 59 -2.32 -35.81 -9.06
CA LEU A 59 -3.02 -37.10 -9.06
C LEU A 59 -3.95 -37.27 -7.84
N ALA A 60 -3.53 -36.82 -6.66
CA ALA A 60 -4.42 -36.78 -5.50
C ALA A 60 -5.63 -35.86 -5.74
N SER A 61 -5.43 -34.74 -6.45
CA SER A 61 -6.53 -33.84 -6.85
C SER A 61 -7.46 -34.53 -7.85
N PHE A 62 -6.93 -35.25 -8.84
CA PHE A 62 -7.73 -36.06 -9.76
C PHE A 62 -8.62 -37.06 -9.00
N ASP A 63 -8.06 -37.77 -8.02
CA ASP A 63 -8.82 -38.74 -7.24
C ASP A 63 -9.95 -38.10 -6.42
N GLN A 64 -9.69 -36.91 -5.89
CA GLN A 64 -10.72 -36.15 -5.18
C GLN A 64 -11.85 -35.73 -6.13
N LEU A 65 -11.52 -35.28 -7.34
CA LEU A 65 -12.51 -34.93 -8.36
C LEU A 65 -13.32 -36.14 -8.83
N VAL A 66 -12.70 -37.33 -8.95
CA VAL A 66 -13.41 -38.59 -9.24
C VAL A 66 -14.40 -38.94 -8.13
N ARG A 67 -14.01 -38.75 -6.86
CA ARG A 67 -14.88 -39.01 -5.70
C ARG A 67 -16.08 -38.08 -5.60
N TRP A 68 -15.97 -36.87 -6.13
CA TRP A 68 -17.08 -35.90 -6.17
C TRP A 68 -18.04 -36.12 -7.35
N GLN A 69 -17.67 -36.93 -8.35
CA GLN A 69 -18.59 -37.25 -9.43
C GLN A 69 -19.79 -38.05 -8.91
N ALA A 70 -20.97 -37.74 -9.43
CA ALA A 70 -22.19 -38.47 -9.12
C ALA A 70 -22.10 -39.93 -9.61
N ASP A 71 -22.50 -40.87 -8.76
CA ASP A 71 -22.59 -42.29 -9.08
C ASP A 71 -23.70 -42.54 -10.11
N ARG A 72 -23.37 -43.21 -11.22
CA ARG A 72 -24.32 -43.50 -12.31
C ARG A 72 -25.07 -44.82 -12.16
N GLY A 73 -24.86 -45.51 -11.04
CA GLY A 73 -25.43 -46.83 -10.79
C GLY A 73 -24.91 -47.91 -11.73
N PRO A 74 -25.42 -49.15 -11.63
CA PRO A 74 -24.91 -50.29 -12.36
C PRO A 74 -25.12 -50.16 -13.87
N ASP A 75 -24.17 -50.64 -14.66
CA ASP A 75 -24.31 -50.77 -16.11
C ASP A 75 -25.27 -51.92 -16.44
N PRO A 76 -26.42 -51.67 -17.08
CA PRO A 76 -27.41 -52.70 -17.36
C PRO A 76 -26.93 -53.73 -18.39
N ARG A 77 -25.85 -53.44 -19.13
CA ARG A 77 -25.28 -54.34 -20.15
C ARG A 77 -24.39 -55.43 -19.55
N LEU A 78 -24.02 -55.28 -18.28
CA LEU A 78 -23.02 -56.10 -17.60
C LEU A 78 -23.66 -56.92 -16.47
N LEU A 79 -23.21 -58.16 -16.33
CA LEU A 79 -23.46 -59.02 -15.17
C LEU A 79 -22.12 -59.52 -14.66
N ILE A 80 -21.92 -59.50 -13.35
CA ILE A 80 -20.71 -60.03 -12.70
C ILE A 80 -21.10 -61.28 -11.94
N VAL A 81 -20.49 -62.41 -12.28
CA VAL A 81 -20.53 -63.65 -11.54
C VAL A 81 -19.29 -63.67 -10.66
N GLY A 82 -19.44 -63.19 -9.44
CA GLY A 82 -18.35 -63.08 -8.48
C GLY A 82 -18.12 -64.41 -7.76
N ILE A 83 -16.85 -64.73 -7.56
CA ILE A 83 -16.40 -65.77 -6.63
C ILE A 83 -16.01 -65.05 -5.33
N SER A 84 -16.87 -65.12 -4.33
CA SER A 84 -16.65 -64.51 -3.01
C SER A 84 -15.88 -65.44 -2.07
N GLU A 85 -15.47 -64.92 -0.91
CA GLU A 85 -14.83 -65.73 0.15
C GLU A 85 -15.75 -66.87 0.62
N GLU A 86 -17.06 -66.58 0.72
CA GLU A 86 -18.09 -67.56 1.09
C GLU A 86 -18.23 -68.66 0.04
N ASP A 87 -18.08 -68.32 -1.24
CA ASP A 87 -18.10 -69.30 -2.32
C ASP A 87 -16.86 -70.20 -2.26
N ILE A 88 -15.67 -69.64 -1.99
CA ILE A 88 -14.43 -70.40 -1.85
C ILE A 88 -14.52 -71.38 -0.68
N GLN A 89 -15.02 -70.94 0.47
CA GLN A 89 -15.20 -71.79 1.66
C GLN A 89 -16.22 -72.89 1.40
N ALA A 90 -17.37 -72.56 0.78
CA ALA A 90 -18.41 -73.53 0.50
C ALA A 90 -18.00 -74.57 -0.57
N LEU A 91 -17.18 -74.18 -1.55
CA LEU A 91 -16.63 -75.10 -2.57
C LEU A 91 -15.38 -75.83 -2.08
N GLY A 92 -14.87 -75.48 -0.89
CA GLY A 92 -13.77 -76.17 -0.20
C GLY A 92 -12.37 -75.97 -0.80
N ARG A 93 -12.22 -75.14 -1.84
CA ARG A 93 -10.91 -74.92 -2.50
C ARG A 93 -10.85 -73.65 -3.37
N PHE A 94 -9.64 -73.13 -3.54
CA PHE A 94 -9.28 -72.17 -4.58
C PHE A 94 -7.91 -72.56 -5.19
N PRO A 95 -7.73 -72.59 -6.53
CA PRO A 95 -8.72 -72.30 -7.57
C PRO A 95 -9.93 -73.26 -7.58
N ILE A 96 -11.12 -72.73 -7.94
CA ILE A 96 -12.35 -73.52 -8.09
C ILE A 96 -12.17 -74.59 -9.19
N SER A 97 -12.82 -75.75 -9.04
CA SER A 97 -12.78 -76.83 -10.02
C SER A 97 -13.21 -76.43 -11.42
N ASP A 98 -12.55 -77.04 -12.40
CA ASP A 98 -12.86 -76.85 -13.81
C ASP A 98 -14.28 -77.33 -14.12
N GLU A 99 -14.76 -78.37 -13.43
CA GLU A 99 -16.16 -78.81 -13.46
C GLU A 99 -17.12 -77.69 -13.05
N ALA A 100 -16.87 -77.01 -11.92
CA ALA A 100 -17.74 -75.95 -11.45
C ALA A 100 -17.75 -74.74 -12.42
N ILE A 101 -16.61 -74.39 -13.01
CA ILE A 101 -16.56 -73.36 -14.05
C ILE A 101 -17.28 -73.82 -15.32
N ALA A 102 -17.08 -75.07 -15.77
CA ALA A 102 -17.75 -75.63 -16.94
C ALA A 102 -19.27 -75.69 -16.78
N GLN A 103 -19.75 -76.09 -15.59
CA GLN A 103 -21.17 -76.08 -15.24
C GLN A 103 -21.72 -74.65 -15.21
N THR A 104 -20.98 -73.70 -14.64
CA THR A 104 -21.34 -72.26 -14.63
C THR A 104 -21.48 -71.75 -16.06
N LEU A 105 -20.50 -72.01 -16.94
CA LEU A 105 -20.57 -71.66 -18.35
C LEU A 105 -21.79 -72.29 -19.03
N THR A 106 -22.01 -73.59 -18.84
CA THR A 106 -23.14 -74.32 -19.43
C THR A 106 -24.48 -73.71 -19.02
N LYS A 107 -24.66 -73.37 -17.73
CA LYS A 107 -25.88 -72.75 -17.21
C LYS A 107 -26.09 -71.34 -17.75
N LEU A 108 -25.04 -70.52 -17.82
CA LEU A 108 -25.12 -69.19 -18.39
C LEU A 108 -25.45 -69.24 -19.89
N GLN A 109 -24.82 -70.15 -20.65
CA GLN A 109 -25.03 -70.29 -22.09
C GLN A 109 -26.49 -70.61 -22.45
N LYS A 110 -27.23 -71.35 -21.61
CA LYS A 110 -28.67 -71.60 -21.81
C LYS A 110 -29.49 -70.30 -21.93
N ASN A 111 -29.05 -69.24 -21.26
CA ASN A 111 -29.71 -67.94 -21.27
C ASN A 111 -29.18 -66.98 -22.36
N ARG A 112 -28.36 -67.47 -23.30
CA ARG A 112 -27.87 -66.72 -24.49
C ARG A 112 -27.20 -65.37 -24.16
N PRO A 113 -26.10 -65.36 -23.40
CA PRO A 113 -25.29 -64.15 -23.23
C PRO A 113 -24.60 -63.79 -24.55
N LYS A 114 -24.44 -62.49 -24.79
CA LYS A 114 -23.75 -62.01 -26.00
C LYS A 114 -22.24 -62.20 -25.93
N ALA A 115 -21.67 -62.05 -24.74
CA ALA A 115 -20.27 -62.36 -24.47
C ALA A 115 -20.11 -62.84 -23.02
N ILE A 116 -19.16 -63.74 -22.79
CA ILE A 116 -18.73 -64.19 -21.46
C ILE A 116 -17.23 -63.94 -21.34
N GLY A 117 -16.83 -63.17 -20.35
CA GLY A 117 -15.43 -62.99 -19.99
C GLY A 117 -15.07 -63.88 -18.81
N LEU A 118 -14.05 -64.71 -18.99
CA LEU A 118 -13.47 -65.53 -17.93
C LEU A 118 -12.20 -64.84 -17.39
N ASP A 119 -12.35 -64.07 -16.32
CA ASP A 119 -11.28 -63.41 -15.58
C ASP A 119 -10.70 -64.35 -14.51
N LEU A 120 -10.23 -65.51 -14.96
CA LEU A 120 -9.61 -66.55 -14.14
C LEU A 120 -8.48 -67.20 -14.92
N TYR A 121 -7.29 -67.27 -14.32
CA TYR A 121 -6.17 -68.01 -14.90
C TYR A 121 -6.47 -69.52 -14.88
N ARG A 122 -6.31 -70.16 -16.04
CA ARG A 122 -6.61 -71.57 -16.32
C ARG A 122 -5.59 -72.18 -17.28
N ASP A 123 -4.32 -71.93 -16.99
CA ASP A 123 -3.16 -72.50 -17.69
C ASP A 123 -2.89 -73.95 -17.27
N LEU A 124 -3.21 -74.31 -16.02
CA LEU A 124 -3.08 -75.67 -15.48
C LEU A 124 -4.44 -76.31 -15.16
N PRO A 125 -4.61 -77.64 -15.41
CA PRO A 125 -5.82 -78.37 -15.06
C PRO A 125 -6.13 -78.33 -13.56
N THR A 126 -7.39 -78.09 -13.20
CA THR A 126 -7.91 -78.05 -11.84
C THR A 126 -9.06 -79.04 -11.69
N GLU A 127 -8.73 -80.34 -11.67
CA GLU A 127 -9.68 -81.47 -11.65
C GLU A 127 -10.65 -81.46 -10.46
N PRO A 128 -11.89 -81.97 -10.58
CA PRO A 128 -12.46 -82.63 -11.76
C PRO A 128 -12.90 -81.63 -12.83
N GLY A 129 -13.03 -82.10 -14.08
CA GLY A 129 -13.81 -81.45 -15.13
C GLY A 129 -13.02 -80.64 -16.17
N TYR A 130 -11.73 -80.92 -16.35
CA TYR A 130 -10.88 -80.15 -17.25
C TYR A 130 -11.33 -80.23 -18.73
N GLN A 131 -11.77 -81.39 -19.19
CA GLN A 131 -12.22 -81.57 -20.58
C GLN A 131 -13.54 -80.84 -20.86
N GLU A 132 -14.47 -80.87 -19.91
CA GLU A 132 -15.73 -80.14 -19.97
C GLU A 132 -15.48 -78.63 -20.01
N LEU A 133 -14.50 -78.14 -19.25
CA LEU A 133 -14.10 -76.73 -19.28
C LEU A 133 -13.50 -76.35 -20.64
N LEU A 134 -12.58 -77.14 -21.19
CA LEU A 134 -12.00 -76.89 -22.51
C LEU A 134 -13.07 -76.88 -23.61
N ALA A 135 -14.09 -77.73 -23.51
CA ALA A 135 -15.24 -77.70 -24.41
C ALA A 135 -16.07 -76.41 -24.23
N GLY A 136 -16.33 -76.00 -22.99
CA GLY A 136 -17.07 -74.79 -22.67
C GLY A 136 -16.38 -73.50 -23.11
N ILE A 137 -15.07 -73.39 -22.90
CA ILE A 137 -14.27 -72.20 -23.26
C ILE A 137 -14.18 -72.02 -24.78
N LYS A 138 -14.28 -73.10 -25.58
CA LYS A 138 -14.28 -73.01 -27.04
C LYS A 138 -15.51 -72.31 -27.63
N ALA A 139 -16.59 -72.15 -26.86
CA ALA A 139 -17.82 -71.48 -27.30
C ALA A 139 -17.55 -70.07 -27.87
N PRO A 140 -18.17 -69.69 -29.01
CA PRO A 140 -17.76 -68.51 -29.80
C PRO A 140 -17.90 -67.17 -29.08
N ASN A 141 -18.69 -67.12 -28.01
CA ASN A 141 -18.95 -65.94 -27.20
C ASN A 141 -18.10 -65.88 -25.91
N VAL A 142 -17.13 -66.78 -25.70
CA VAL A 142 -16.25 -66.76 -24.50
C VAL A 142 -14.91 -66.09 -24.84
N VAL A 143 -14.43 -65.23 -23.94
CA VAL A 143 -13.11 -64.59 -23.96
C VAL A 143 -12.38 -64.98 -22.68
N ALA A 144 -11.11 -65.42 -22.80
CA ALA A 144 -10.27 -65.77 -21.67
C ALA A 144 -9.15 -64.75 -21.46
N ILE A 145 -8.60 -64.73 -20.25
CA ILE A 145 -7.45 -63.90 -19.91
C ILE A 145 -6.11 -64.58 -20.16
N SER A 146 -5.08 -63.77 -20.36
CA SER A 146 -3.66 -64.14 -20.26
C SER A 146 -2.92 -63.04 -19.49
N LYS A 147 -1.79 -63.35 -18.87
CA LYS A 147 -0.89 -62.35 -18.29
C LYS A 147 0.32 -62.18 -19.20
N LEU A 148 0.66 -60.94 -19.55
CA LEU A 148 1.85 -60.69 -20.35
C LEU A 148 3.12 -61.08 -19.58
N SER A 149 4.12 -61.56 -20.30
CA SER A 149 5.45 -61.84 -19.75
C SER A 149 6.26 -60.55 -19.69
N ASP A 150 6.76 -60.21 -18.51
CA ASP A 150 7.63 -59.05 -18.27
C ASP A 150 8.95 -59.52 -17.62
N SER A 151 9.94 -58.62 -17.46
CA SER A 151 11.28 -58.97 -16.93
C SER A 151 11.27 -59.62 -15.53
N GLU A 152 10.19 -59.45 -14.78
CA GLU A 152 10.05 -59.92 -13.39
C GLU A 152 9.10 -61.12 -13.25
N SER A 153 8.30 -61.48 -14.27
CA SER A 153 7.30 -62.54 -14.18
C SER A 153 7.11 -63.24 -15.53
N PRO A 154 7.17 -64.59 -15.59
CA PRO A 154 7.14 -65.35 -16.85
C PRO A 154 5.82 -65.29 -17.63
N GLY A 155 4.85 -64.45 -17.23
CA GLY A 155 3.52 -64.39 -17.82
C GLY A 155 2.68 -65.63 -17.51
N VAL A 156 1.42 -65.61 -17.90
CA VAL A 156 0.49 -66.75 -17.77
C VAL A 156 -0.22 -66.90 -19.11
N PRO A 157 -0.04 -68.01 -19.85
CA PRO A 157 -0.68 -68.18 -21.15
C PRO A 157 -2.20 -68.34 -20.99
N ALA A 158 -2.92 -68.08 -22.08
CA ALA A 158 -4.35 -68.38 -22.12
C ALA A 158 -4.60 -69.90 -22.16
N PRO A 159 -5.81 -70.35 -21.79
CA PRO A 159 -6.19 -71.76 -21.87
C PRO A 159 -5.92 -72.36 -23.27
N PRO A 160 -5.45 -73.62 -23.37
CA PRO A 160 -5.10 -74.24 -24.64
C PRO A 160 -6.25 -74.25 -25.66
N GLY A 161 -5.96 -73.93 -26.91
CA GLY A 161 -6.92 -73.98 -28.02
C GLY A 161 -7.84 -72.77 -28.17
N MET A 162 -7.59 -71.69 -27.42
CA MET A 162 -8.31 -70.42 -27.61
C MET A 162 -7.76 -69.60 -28.79
N PRO A 163 -8.63 -69.08 -29.68
CA PRO A 163 -8.22 -68.17 -30.74
C PRO A 163 -7.65 -66.85 -30.21
N PRO A 164 -6.61 -66.26 -30.84
CA PRO A 164 -6.00 -65.00 -30.38
C PRO A 164 -6.96 -63.80 -30.26
N ASP A 165 -8.03 -63.75 -31.07
CA ASP A 165 -9.05 -62.70 -31.02
C ASP A 165 -10.02 -62.85 -29.84
N ARG A 166 -10.01 -64.02 -29.18
CA ARG A 166 -10.78 -64.32 -27.96
C ARG A 166 -9.90 -64.45 -26.71
N VAL A 167 -8.66 -63.97 -26.80
CA VAL A 167 -7.75 -63.84 -25.67
C VAL A 167 -7.43 -62.36 -25.48
N GLY A 168 -7.51 -61.89 -24.25
CA GLY A 168 -7.06 -60.55 -23.89
C GLY A 168 -6.17 -60.55 -22.66
N PHE A 169 -5.24 -59.61 -22.58
CA PHE A 169 -4.37 -59.54 -21.41
C PHE A 169 -5.08 -58.93 -20.18
N ASN A 170 -4.73 -59.43 -18.99
CA ASN A 170 -5.22 -58.98 -17.68
C ASN A 170 -4.11 -58.24 -16.89
N ASP A 171 -3.59 -57.18 -17.50
CA ASP A 171 -2.56 -56.33 -16.90
C ASP A 171 -3.14 -54.96 -16.59
N PHE A 172 -3.07 -54.56 -15.31
CA PHE A 172 -3.47 -53.24 -14.84
C PHE A 172 -2.24 -52.34 -14.67
N LEU A 173 -2.34 -51.10 -15.15
CA LEU A 173 -1.29 -50.11 -14.94
C LEU A 173 -1.44 -49.46 -13.57
N LEU A 174 -0.42 -49.66 -12.74
CA LEU A 174 -0.28 -49.01 -11.45
C LEU A 174 0.52 -47.71 -11.63
N ASP A 175 -0.01 -46.60 -11.10
CA ASP A 175 0.78 -45.39 -10.93
C ASP A 175 1.80 -45.56 -9.79
N ALA A 176 2.71 -44.59 -9.62
CA ALA A 176 3.79 -44.66 -8.63
C ALA A 176 3.27 -44.81 -7.17
N ASP A 177 2.02 -44.45 -6.92
CA ASP A 177 1.33 -44.61 -5.63
C ASP A 177 0.48 -45.89 -5.54
N GLY A 178 0.58 -46.78 -6.52
CA GLY A 178 -0.12 -48.06 -6.57
C GLY A 178 -1.59 -47.98 -6.99
N VAL A 179 -2.10 -46.79 -7.35
CA VAL A 179 -3.50 -46.59 -7.73
C VAL A 179 -3.70 -46.79 -9.24
N VAL A 180 -4.79 -47.47 -9.61
CA VAL A 180 -5.19 -47.67 -11.01
C VAL A 180 -5.99 -46.46 -11.49
N ARG A 181 -5.38 -45.60 -12.31
CA ARG A 181 -6.06 -44.45 -12.97
C ARG A 181 -6.13 -44.58 -14.48
N ARG A 182 -5.41 -45.55 -15.03
CA ARG A 182 -5.20 -45.72 -16.47
C ARG A 182 -5.78 -47.04 -16.93
N ASN A 183 -6.27 -47.04 -18.17
CA ASN A 183 -6.74 -48.22 -18.86
C ASN A 183 -5.80 -48.50 -20.03
N LEU A 184 -5.12 -49.65 -19.98
CA LEU A 184 -4.26 -50.13 -21.05
C LEU A 184 -5.11 -50.91 -22.05
N LEU A 185 -5.23 -50.39 -23.27
CA LEU A 185 -6.09 -50.96 -24.31
C LEU A 185 -5.35 -51.96 -25.21
N SER A 186 -4.07 -51.70 -25.50
CA SER A 186 -3.24 -52.58 -26.33
C SER A 186 -1.76 -52.47 -26.02
N VAL A 187 -1.01 -53.53 -26.27
CA VAL A 187 0.46 -53.57 -26.16
C VAL A 187 1.06 -54.12 -27.45
N TRP A 188 2.23 -53.60 -27.83
CA TRP A 188 3.03 -54.08 -28.96
C TRP A 188 4.04 -55.09 -28.46
N LYS A 189 3.95 -56.34 -28.92
CA LYS A 189 4.98 -57.35 -28.65
C LYS A 189 6.18 -57.16 -29.59
N SER A 190 7.33 -57.70 -29.18
CA SER A 190 8.59 -57.68 -29.95
C SER A 190 8.47 -58.33 -31.33
N ASP A 191 7.54 -59.25 -31.50
CA ASP A 191 7.17 -59.92 -32.75
C ASP A 191 6.28 -59.07 -33.70
N LYS A 192 6.07 -57.78 -33.38
CA LYS A 192 5.19 -56.84 -34.10
C LYS A 192 3.70 -57.19 -34.04
N THR A 193 3.28 -58.15 -33.21
CA THR A 193 1.86 -58.41 -32.99
C THR A 193 1.28 -57.43 -31.97
N THR A 194 0.01 -57.06 -32.18
CA THR A 194 -0.75 -56.22 -31.24
C THR A 194 -1.64 -57.12 -30.41
N VAL A 195 -1.46 -57.09 -29.09
CA VAL A 195 -2.35 -57.77 -28.17
C VAL A 195 -3.26 -56.74 -27.52
N PHE A 196 -4.54 -57.08 -27.38
CA PHE A 196 -5.57 -56.20 -26.83
C PHE A 196 -5.92 -56.62 -25.40
N SER A 197 -6.37 -55.67 -24.59
CA SER A 197 -6.78 -55.96 -23.22
C SER A 197 -8.05 -56.79 -23.18
N PHE A 198 -8.22 -57.52 -22.08
CA PHE A 198 -9.40 -58.36 -21.85
C PHE A 198 -10.72 -57.58 -22.01
N SER A 199 -10.82 -56.39 -21.39
CA SER A 199 -11.99 -55.53 -21.51
C SER A 199 -12.25 -55.07 -22.96
N LEU A 200 -11.19 -54.80 -23.75
CA LEU A 200 -11.35 -54.40 -25.15
C LEU A 200 -11.80 -55.56 -26.03
N GLN A 201 -11.27 -56.77 -25.83
CA GLN A 201 -11.69 -57.96 -26.58
C GLN A 201 -13.15 -58.32 -26.30
N LEU A 202 -13.60 -58.22 -25.05
CA LEU A 202 -15.01 -58.40 -24.69
C LEU A 202 -15.92 -57.36 -25.35
N ALA A 203 -15.51 -56.09 -25.36
CA ALA A 203 -16.24 -55.06 -26.08
C ALA A 203 -16.31 -55.40 -27.58
N LYS A 204 -15.23 -55.90 -28.18
CA LYS A 204 -15.16 -56.20 -29.62
C LYS A 204 -16.11 -57.32 -29.97
N LEU A 205 -16.14 -58.36 -29.14
CA LEU A 205 -17.03 -59.49 -29.30
C LEU A 205 -18.51 -59.09 -29.12
N TYR A 206 -18.82 -58.32 -28.08
CA TYR A 206 -20.19 -57.84 -27.82
C TYR A 206 -20.75 -56.97 -28.96
N LEU A 207 -19.86 -56.22 -29.61
CA LEU A 207 -20.21 -55.24 -30.63
C LEU A 207 -20.07 -55.75 -32.07
N LYS A 208 -19.57 -56.98 -32.29
CA LYS A 208 -19.18 -57.54 -33.60
C LYS A 208 -20.27 -57.41 -34.67
N ASP A 209 -21.54 -57.59 -34.29
CA ASP A 209 -22.66 -57.66 -35.23
C ASP A 209 -23.32 -56.28 -35.51
N ARG A 210 -22.77 -55.17 -34.99
CA ARG A 210 -23.39 -53.84 -35.12
C ARG A 210 -22.86 -53.06 -36.33
N GLU A 211 -23.76 -52.71 -37.24
CA GLU A 211 -23.42 -51.99 -38.47
C GLU A 211 -22.76 -50.62 -38.26
N GLN A 212 -23.01 -49.96 -37.12
CA GLN A 212 -22.46 -48.65 -36.76
C GLN A 212 -20.93 -48.64 -36.62
N LEU A 213 -20.27 -49.80 -36.72
CA LEU A 213 -18.83 -49.97 -36.46
C LEU A 213 -18.03 -50.32 -37.72
N LYS A 214 -18.65 -50.33 -38.91
CA LYS A 214 -18.00 -50.68 -40.19
C LYS A 214 -16.80 -49.79 -40.57
N ASN A 215 -16.69 -48.58 -40.01
CA ASN A 215 -15.59 -47.63 -40.27
C ASN A 215 -14.58 -47.50 -39.10
N SER A 216 -14.48 -48.51 -38.24
CA SER A 216 -13.59 -48.48 -37.08
C SER A 216 -12.16 -48.88 -37.44
N SER A 217 -11.17 -48.12 -36.98
CA SER A 217 -9.75 -48.46 -37.10
C SER A 217 -9.16 -48.68 -35.71
N VAL A 218 -9.00 -49.94 -35.33
CA VAL A 218 -8.33 -50.32 -34.06
C VAL A 218 -6.94 -50.82 -34.42
N ASN A 219 -5.98 -49.90 -34.57
CA ASN A 219 -4.62 -50.20 -35.00
C ASN A 219 -3.57 -49.66 -34.01
N ARG A 220 -2.30 -49.66 -34.44
CA ARG A 220 -1.21 -49.33 -33.55
C ARG A 220 -1.19 -47.92 -32.98
N ASN A 221 -1.48 -46.97 -33.84
CA ASN A 221 -1.30 -45.55 -33.54
C ASN A 221 -2.64 -44.86 -33.30
N GLN A 222 -3.75 -45.54 -33.58
CA GLN A 222 -5.08 -44.97 -33.52
C GLN A 222 -6.12 -46.05 -33.20
N ILE A 223 -6.90 -45.80 -32.15
CA ILE A 223 -8.10 -46.57 -31.83
C ILE A 223 -9.31 -45.64 -32.05
N ASN A 224 -9.90 -45.73 -33.24
CA ASN A 224 -11.18 -45.12 -33.56
C ASN A 224 -12.23 -46.21 -33.65
N TRP A 225 -13.30 -46.06 -32.87
CA TRP A 225 -14.37 -47.05 -32.84
C TRP A 225 -15.72 -46.38 -33.02
N GLY A 226 -16.36 -46.62 -34.17
CA GLY A 226 -17.53 -45.87 -34.59
C GLY A 226 -17.19 -44.39 -34.82
N LYS A 227 -17.90 -43.49 -34.12
CA LYS A 227 -17.61 -42.03 -34.13
C LYS A 227 -16.65 -41.59 -33.03
N THR A 228 -16.19 -42.52 -32.20
CA THR A 228 -15.46 -42.22 -30.98
C THR A 228 -13.96 -42.41 -31.20
N GLU A 229 -13.20 -41.34 -30.96
CA GLU A 229 -11.74 -41.35 -30.98
C GLU A 229 -11.20 -41.56 -29.55
N PHE A 230 -10.36 -42.57 -29.37
CA PHE A 230 -9.69 -42.83 -28.09
C PHE A 230 -8.34 -42.12 -28.12
N VAL A 231 -8.22 -40.92 -27.58
CA VAL A 231 -6.94 -40.18 -27.59
C VAL A 231 -5.96 -40.81 -26.59
N PRO A 232 -4.75 -41.23 -27.00
CA PRO A 232 -3.79 -41.86 -26.11
C PRO A 232 -3.12 -40.84 -25.19
N LEU A 233 -2.73 -41.29 -23.99
CA LEU A 233 -1.93 -40.48 -23.07
C LEU A 233 -0.50 -40.28 -23.59
N LYS A 234 -0.07 -39.02 -23.61
CA LYS A 234 1.34 -38.60 -23.79
C LYS A 234 2.04 -38.50 -22.44
N SER A 235 3.38 -38.53 -22.44
CA SER A 235 4.21 -38.48 -21.23
C SER A 235 3.91 -37.34 -20.26
N ASN A 236 3.47 -36.18 -20.77
CA ASN A 236 3.13 -34.97 -20.01
C ASN A 236 1.62 -34.68 -19.93
N SER A 237 0.77 -35.68 -20.14
CA SER A 237 -0.69 -35.49 -20.17
C SER A 237 -1.23 -35.18 -18.78
N GLY A 238 -1.91 -34.03 -18.63
CA GLY A 238 -2.58 -33.66 -17.39
C GLY A 238 -1.57 -33.54 -16.24
N GLY A 239 -1.84 -34.16 -15.10
CA GLY A 239 -0.98 -34.10 -13.92
C GLY A 239 0.32 -34.91 -13.99
N TYR A 240 0.54 -35.70 -15.04
CA TYR A 240 1.74 -36.55 -15.16
C TYR A 240 2.93 -35.77 -15.74
N ALA A 241 4.13 -36.07 -15.22
CA ALA A 241 5.39 -35.52 -15.74
C ALA A 241 6.11 -36.50 -16.67
N ASN A 242 6.14 -37.78 -16.31
CA ASN A 242 6.74 -38.84 -17.14
C ASN A 242 5.97 -40.16 -16.97
N ILE A 243 4.97 -40.38 -17.82
CA ILE A 243 4.19 -41.63 -17.85
C ILE A 243 5.00 -42.75 -18.52
N ASP A 244 4.91 -43.98 -18.00
CA ASP A 244 5.27 -45.18 -18.77
C ASP A 244 4.42 -45.23 -20.05
N ALA A 245 5.02 -44.91 -21.20
CA ALA A 245 4.31 -44.79 -22.47
C ALA A 245 4.16 -46.12 -23.22
N ARG A 246 4.32 -47.28 -22.55
CA ARG A 246 4.13 -48.59 -23.19
C ARG A 246 2.68 -48.82 -23.59
N GLY A 247 2.46 -49.18 -24.85
CA GLY A 247 1.12 -49.53 -25.35
C GLY A 247 0.19 -48.33 -25.54
N TYR A 248 -1.09 -48.61 -25.75
CA TYR A 248 -2.14 -47.61 -25.96
C TYR A 248 -2.93 -47.40 -24.68
N GLN A 249 -2.77 -46.24 -24.05
CA GLN A 249 -3.33 -45.96 -22.73
C GLN A 249 -4.29 -44.79 -22.76
N ILE A 250 -5.38 -44.88 -21.99
CA ILE A 250 -6.32 -43.78 -21.75
C ILE A 250 -6.54 -43.61 -20.25
N LEU A 251 -7.07 -42.45 -19.83
CA LEU A 251 -7.54 -42.27 -18.46
C LEU A 251 -8.83 -43.04 -18.22
N LEU A 252 -8.88 -43.69 -17.07
CA LEU A 252 -10.03 -44.46 -16.63
C LEU A 252 -11.10 -43.51 -16.08
N LYS A 253 -12.31 -43.59 -16.66
CA LYS A 253 -13.48 -42.83 -16.20
C LYS A 253 -14.40 -43.77 -15.43
N TYR A 254 -14.19 -43.82 -14.12
CA TYR A 254 -14.96 -44.67 -13.22
C TYR A 254 -16.46 -44.36 -13.31
N ARG A 255 -17.28 -45.41 -13.40
CA ARG A 255 -18.75 -45.30 -13.49
C ARG A 255 -19.39 -45.17 -12.12
N SER A 256 -19.02 -46.06 -11.20
CA SER A 256 -19.62 -46.21 -9.87
C SER A 256 -18.57 -46.73 -8.89
N ALA A 257 -18.52 -46.14 -7.69
CA ALA A 257 -17.69 -46.66 -6.61
C ALA A 257 -18.34 -47.86 -5.91
N LYS A 258 -19.68 -47.93 -5.93
CA LYS A 258 -20.47 -48.88 -5.13
C LYS A 258 -20.76 -50.17 -5.90
N GLN A 259 -21.30 -50.04 -7.11
CA GLN A 259 -21.76 -51.18 -7.89
C GLN A 259 -21.71 -50.88 -9.38
N VAL A 260 -20.64 -51.37 -10.04
CA VAL A 260 -20.39 -51.15 -11.48
C VAL A 260 -21.42 -51.84 -12.36
N ALA A 261 -21.89 -53.00 -11.92
CA ALA A 261 -22.84 -53.85 -12.63
C ALA A 261 -23.58 -54.72 -11.60
N ARG A 262 -24.66 -55.38 -12.03
CA ARG A 262 -25.33 -56.37 -11.18
C ARG A 262 -24.34 -57.50 -10.87
N GLN A 263 -24.30 -57.93 -9.61
CA GLN A 263 -23.42 -59.00 -9.16
C GLN A 263 -24.26 -60.17 -8.62
N VAL A 264 -23.86 -61.39 -8.97
CA VAL A 264 -24.40 -62.66 -8.45
C VAL A 264 -23.23 -63.54 -8.04
N SER A 265 -23.45 -64.43 -7.08
CA SER A 265 -22.42 -65.40 -6.67
C SER A 265 -22.35 -66.56 -7.66
N ILE A 266 -21.17 -67.19 -7.80
CA ILE A 266 -21.02 -68.40 -8.62
C ILE A 266 -21.93 -69.53 -8.12
N ARG A 267 -22.16 -69.65 -6.81
CA ARG A 267 -23.09 -70.63 -6.24
C ARG A 267 -24.53 -70.40 -6.67
N GLN A 268 -24.98 -69.15 -6.76
CA GLN A 268 -26.32 -68.84 -7.27
C GLN A 268 -26.48 -69.34 -8.71
N VAL A 269 -25.46 -69.16 -9.56
CA VAL A 269 -25.46 -69.70 -10.92
C VAL A 269 -25.47 -71.23 -10.90
N LEU A 270 -24.63 -71.86 -10.07
CA LEU A 270 -24.55 -73.32 -9.90
C LEU A 270 -25.81 -73.94 -9.31
N ASN A 271 -26.62 -73.20 -8.54
CA ASN A 271 -27.91 -73.66 -8.04
C ASN A 271 -29.05 -73.39 -9.05
N GLY A 272 -28.82 -72.57 -10.07
CA GLY A 272 -29.85 -72.13 -11.01
C GLY A 272 -30.72 -70.98 -10.48
N GLU A 273 -30.27 -70.29 -9.43
CA GLU A 273 -30.92 -69.14 -8.79
C GLU A 273 -30.62 -67.83 -9.53
N ILE A 274 -30.71 -67.84 -10.87
CA ILE A 274 -30.45 -66.66 -11.70
C ILE A 274 -31.62 -66.38 -12.66
N ASP A 275 -32.07 -65.14 -12.67
CA ASP A 275 -33.09 -64.69 -13.62
C ASP A 275 -32.49 -64.64 -15.04
N PRO A 276 -33.11 -65.30 -16.05
CA PRO A 276 -32.63 -65.29 -17.43
C PRO A 276 -32.44 -63.88 -18.02
N SER A 277 -33.24 -62.90 -17.58
CA SER A 277 -33.14 -61.50 -18.02
C SER A 277 -31.83 -60.82 -17.59
N TRP A 278 -31.12 -61.37 -16.60
CA TRP A 278 -29.84 -60.85 -16.14
C TRP A 278 -28.68 -61.29 -17.04
N VAL A 279 -28.85 -62.35 -17.83
CA VAL A 279 -27.82 -62.95 -18.68
C VAL A 279 -28.08 -62.68 -20.17
N LYS A 280 -29.35 -62.73 -20.60
CA LYS A 280 -29.74 -62.61 -22.00
C LYS A 280 -29.23 -61.30 -22.62
N ASP A 281 -28.57 -61.43 -23.78
CA ASP A 281 -28.04 -60.31 -24.58
C ASP A 281 -27.06 -59.37 -23.85
N LYS A 282 -26.49 -59.82 -22.73
CA LYS A 282 -25.55 -59.07 -21.88
C LYS A 282 -24.14 -59.65 -21.95
N ILE A 283 -23.19 -58.90 -21.40
CA ILE A 283 -21.83 -59.38 -21.15
C ILE A 283 -21.77 -59.91 -19.72
N VAL A 284 -21.34 -61.15 -19.55
CA VAL A 284 -21.15 -61.78 -18.25
C VAL A 284 -19.66 -61.86 -17.94
N LEU A 285 -19.21 -61.22 -16.85
CA LEU A 285 -17.85 -61.32 -16.35
C LEU A 285 -17.81 -62.32 -15.20
N ILE A 286 -16.98 -63.34 -15.30
CA ILE A 286 -16.78 -64.36 -14.27
C ILE A 286 -15.39 -64.14 -13.69
N GLY A 287 -15.28 -63.88 -12.39
CA GLY A 287 -13.99 -63.62 -11.76
C GLY A 287 -14.04 -63.60 -10.25
N THR A 288 -12.88 -63.47 -9.62
CA THR A 288 -12.78 -63.41 -8.16
C THR A 288 -13.19 -62.04 -7.61
N THR A 289 -13.96 -62.07 -6.53
CA THR A 289 -14.28 -60.91 -5.69
C THR A 289 -13.81 -61.10 -4.25
N ALA A 290 -13.16 -62.24 -3.98
CA ALA A 290 -12.65 -62.63 -2.68
C ALA A 290 -11.34 -61.90 -2.36
N PRO A 291 -11.23 -61.20 -1.21
CA PRO A 291 -10.00 -60.51 -0.84
C PRO A 291 -8.77 -61.42 -0.68
N SER A 292 -8.97 -62.71 -0.36
CA SER A 292 -7.91 -63.70 -0.17
C SER A 292 -7.11 -64.01 -1.44
N THR A 293 -7.68 -63.79 -2.63
CA THR A 293 -7.03 -64.15 -3.92
C THR A 293 -5.98 -63.15 -4.37
N ARG A 294 -5.74 -62.08 -3.58
CA ARG A 294 -4.80 -60.97 -3.86
C ARG A 294 -5.04 -60.22 -5.18
N ASP A 295 -6.14 -60.51 -5.88
CA ASP A 295 -6.56 -59.86 -7.13
C ASP A 295 -7.37 -58.58 -6.83
N VAL A 296 -6.77 -57.68 -6.05
CA VAL A 296 -7.43 -56.50 -5.50
C VAL A 296 -6.51 -55.28 -5.60
N PHE A 297 -7.03 -54.19 -6.15
CA PHE A 297 -6.25 -53.02 -6.56
C PHE A 297 -6.71 -51.73 -5.88
N LEU A 298 -5.80 -50.78 -5.70
CA LEU A 298 -6.14 -49.44 -5.23
C LEU A 298 -6.77 -48.63 -6.35
N THR A 299 -7.83 -47.87 -6.03
CA THR A 299 -8.54 -47.01 -6.97
C THR A 299 -8.67 -45.60 -6.38
N PRO A 300 -9.05 -44.59 -7.18
CA PRO A 300 -9.32 -43.24 -6.69
C PRO A 300 -10.33 -43.13 -5.53
N TYR A 301 -11.16 -44.16 -5.30
CA TYR A 301 -12.12 -44.22 -4.20
C TYR A 301 -11.51 -44.76 -2.89
N SER A 302 -10.24 -45.17 -2.87
CA SER A 302 -9.60 -45.87 -1.74
C SER A 302 -8.48 -45.07 -1.03
N PRO A 303 -8.65 -43.80 -0.59
CA PRO A 303 -7.52 -43.04 -0.06
C PRO A 303 -7.35 -43.25 1.46
N MET A 304 -6.10 -43.50 1.87
CA MET A 304 -5.57 -43.19 3.21
C MET A 304 -6.08 -43.97 4.45
N LYS A 305 -6.57 -45.21 4.38
CA LYS A 305 -6.68 -46.08 5.58
C LYS A 305 -6.43 -47.56 5.27
N SER A 306 -5.66 -48.20 6.15
CA SER A 306 -5.25 -49.63 6.17
C SER A 306 -6.41 -50.67 6.09
N GLN A 307 -7.68 -50.27 6.17
CA GLN A 307 -8.83 -51.19 6.33
C GLN A 307 -10.08 -50.88 5.45
N SER A 308 -9.97 -50.32 4.23
CA SER A 308 -11.15 -50.13 3.34
C SER A 308 -10.84 -50.29 1.84
N PRO A 309 -11.84 -50.59 0.99
CA PRO A 309 -11.80 -51.72 0.07
C PRO A 309 -10.99 -51.40 -1.19
N LYS A 310 -10.02 -52.28 -1.45
CA LYS A 310 -9.45 -52.45 -2.77
C LYS A 310 -10.54 -52.96 -3.72
N MET A 311 -10.48 -52.61 -4.99
CA MET A 311 -11.42 -53.10 -5.99
C MET A 311 -10.91 -54.42 -6.58
N PRO A 312 -11.71 -55.51 -6.59
CA PRO A 312 -11.34 -56.73 -7.30
C PRO A 312 -11.07 -56.51 -8.79
N GLY A 313 -10.14 -57.27 -9.36
CA GLY A 313 -9.76 -57.20 -10.78
C GLY A 313 -10.96 -57.28 -11.73
N VAL A 314 -11.88 -58.20 -11.46
CA VAL A 314 -13.12 -58.37 -12.25
C VAL A 314 -14.01 -57.11 -12.25
N LEU A 315 -14.07 -56.38 -11.13
CA LEU A 315 -14.82 -55.12 -11.05
C LEU A 315 -14.10 -54.00 -11.81
N LEU A 316 -12.77 -53.95 -11.79
CA LEU A 316 -12.00 -53.01 -12.60
C LEU A 316 -12.19 -53.26 -14.10
N HIS A 317 -12.17 -54.51 -14.53
CA HIS A 317 -12.50 -54.86 -15.91
C HIS A 317 -13.92 -54.45 -16.30
N ALA A 318 -14.89 -54.55 -15.38
CA ALA A 318 -16.24 -54.03 -15.59
C ALA A 318 -16.25 -52.50 -15.76
N GLN A 319 -15.44 -51.74 -15.00
CA GLN A 319 -15.31 -50.28 -15.16
C GLN A 319 -14.77 -49.93 -16.54
N MET A 320 -13.67 -50.58 -16.93
CA MET A 320 -12.99 -50.40 -18.23
C MET A 320 -13.92 -50.73 -19.39
N LEU A 321 -14.63 -51.86 -19.30
CA LEU A 321 -15.60 -52.30 -20.29
C LEU A 321 -16.78 -51.34 -20.39
N SER A 322 -17.36 -50.93 -19.25
CA SER A 322 -18.43 -49.92 -19.21
C SER A 322 -18.00 -48.60 -19.84
N GLN A 323 -16.77 -48.13 -19.60
CA GLN A 323 -16.24 -46.92 -20.23
C GLN A 323 -16.19 -47.06 -21.75
N ILE A 324 -15.63 -48.16 -22.26
CA ILE A 324 -15.54 -48.43 -23.70
C ILE A 324 -16.94 -48.47 -24.33
N LEU A 325 -17.87 -49.25 -23.76
CA LEU A 325 -19.23 -49.38 -24.28
C LEU A 325 -20.00 -48.06 -24.24
N SER A 326 -19.88 -47.30 -23.15
CA SER A 326 -20.53 -45.99 -23.03
C SER A 326 -19.98 -44.98 -24.04
N ALA A 327 -18.67 -45.03 -24.31
CA ALA A 327 -18.05 -44.14 -25.28
C ALA A 327 -18.48 -44.49 -26.72
N VAL A 328 -18.57 -45.78 -27.06
CA VAL A 328 -18.90 -46.25 -28.42
C VAL A 328 -20.40 -46.21 -28.72
N LEU A 329 -21.25 -46.67 -27.79
CA LEU A 329 -22.69 -46.80 -28.01
C LEU A 329 -23.49 -45.54 -27.67
N GLU A 330 -23.08 -44.81 -26.64
CA GLU A 330 -23.81 -43.63 -26.13
C GLU A 330 -23.13 -42.32 -26.54
N GLY A 331 -22.00 -42.37 -27.25
CA GLY A 331 -21.24 -41.18 -27.65
C GLY A 331 -20.68 -40.38 -26.47
N ARG A 332 -20.49 -41.00 -25.30
CA ARG A 332 -19.99 -40.29 -24.12
C ARG A 332 -18.53 -39.91 -24.29
N SER A 333 -18.21 -38.67 -23.92
CA SER A 333 -16.84 -38.18 -23.95
C SER A 333 -15.94 -38.96 -23.00
N LEU A 334 -14.82 -39.43 -23.55
CA LEU A 334 -13.62 -39.83 -22.82
C LEU A 334 -12.96 -38.58 -22.22
N PHE A 335 -11.95 -38.79 -21.36
CA PHE A 335 -11.18 -37.66 -20.86
C PHE A 335 -10.43 -36.97 -22.00
N TRP A 336 -10.62 -35.66 -22.13
CA TRP A 336 -9.79 -34.80 -22.96
C TRP A 336 -8.80 -34.02 -22.09
N LEU A 337 -7.65 -33.69 -22.68
CA LEU A 337 -6.52 -33.07 -22.01
C LEU A 337 -6.12 -31.81 -22.76
N TRP A 338 -5.66 -30.81 -22.02
CA TRP A 338 -5.14 -29.61 -22.66
C TRP A 338 -3.73 -29.81 -23.24
N PRO A 339 -3.42 -29.09 -24.32
CA PRO A 339 -2.04 -28.96 -24.78
C PRO A 339 -1.22 -28.16 -23.77
N GLU A 340 0.09 -28.40 -23.73
CA GLU A 340 0.99 -27.80 -22.73
C GLU A 340 0.94 -26.26 -22.70
N TRP A 341 0.74 -25.60 -23.85
CA TRP A 341 0.63 -24.13 -23.89
C TRP A 341 -0.60 -23.60 -23.16
N ALA A 342 -1.71 -24.34 -23.15
CA ALA A 342 -2.93 -23.93 -22.45
C ALA A 342 -2.75 -24.04 -20.94
N ASP A 343 -2.00 -25.04 -20.47
CA ASP A 343 -1.64 -25.17 -19.06
C ASP A 343 -0.75 -24.01 -18.58
N ILE A 344 0.18 -23.55 -19.42
CA ILE A 344 1.02 -22.38 -19.10
C ILE A 344 0.15 -21.14 -18.93
N LEU A 345 -0.79 -20.89 -19.86
CA LEU A 345 -1.70 -19.76 -19.76
C LEU A 345 -2.63 -19.86 -18.54
N TRP A 346 -3.11 -21.06 -18.24
CA TRP A 346 -3.94 -21.33 -17.08
C TRP A 346 -3.20 -20.99 -15.78
N ASN A 347 -1.96 -21.45 -15.63
CA ASN A 347 -1.13 -21.11 -14.47
C ASN A 347 -0.80 -19.61 -14.40
N ALA A 348 -0.43 -19.00 -15.54
CA ALA A 348 -0.11 -17.57 -15.61
C ALA A 348 -1.30 -16.68 -15.22
N ALA A 349 -2.52 -17.02 -15.64
CA ALA A 349 -3.72 -16.26 -15.32
C ALA A 349 -3.97 -16.20 -13.80
N TRP A 350 -3.85 -17.35 -13.12
CA TRP A 350 -4.02 -17.43 -11.66
C TRP A 350 -2.87 -16.77 -10.89
N ALA A 351 -1.63 -16.84 -11.40
CA ALA A 351 -0.49 -16.11 -10.84
C ALA A 351 -0.69 -14.59 -10.91
N VAL A 352 -1.08 -14.06 -12.08
CA VAL A 352 -1.39 -12.62 -12.26
C VAL A 352 -2.53 -12.21 -11.34
N PHE A 353 -3.60 -13.02 -11.24
CA PHE A 353 -4.73 -12.74 -10.35
C PHE A 353 -4.29 -12.64 -8.88
N GLY A 354 -3.44 -13.56 -8.41
CA GLY A 354 -2.91 -13.54 -7.04
C GLY A 354 -2.08 -12.29 -6.76
N GLY A 355 -1.20 -11.91 -7.68
CA GLY A 355 -0.43 -10.67 -7.57
C GLY A 355 -1.29 -9.41 -7.59
N ALA A 356 -2.33 -9.37 -8.42
CA ALA A 356 -3.25 -8.23 -8.50
C ALA A 356 -4.07 -8.06 -7.21
N VAL A 357 -4.59 -9.15 -6.63
CA VAL A 357 -5.29 -9.13 -5.33
C VAL A 357 -4.37 -8.64 -4.23
N ALA A 358 -3.15 -9.18 -4.16
CA ALA A 358 -2.14 -8.76 -3.18
C ALA A 358 -1.79 -7.27 -3.30
N TRP A 359 -1.70 -6.75 -4.52
CA TRP A 359 -1.43 -5.33 -4.75
C TRP A 359 -2.60 -4.44 -4.31
N ARG A 360 -3.84 -4.82 -4.66
CA ARG A 360 -5.04 -4.02 -4.42
C ARG A 360 -5.48 -4.02 -2.95
N ILE A 361 -5.31 -5.13 -2.24
CA ILE A 361 -5.81 -5.29 -0.87
C ILE A 361 -4.67 -5.13 0.13
N GLN A 362 -4.74 -4.07 0.92
CA GLN A 362 -3.68 -3.73 1.89
C GLN A 362 -3.78 -4.54 3.19
N HIS A 363 -5.00 -4.87 3.63
CA HIS A 363 -5.20 -5.61 4.88
C HIS A 363 -4.96 -7.11 4.68
N PRO A 364 -4.06 -7.75 5.46
CA PRO A 364 -3.69 -9.15 5.28
C PRO A 364 -4.86 -10.11 5.45
N GLY A 365 -5.77 -9.85 6.41
CA GLY A 365 -6.96 -10.68 6.62
C GLY A 365 -7.93 -10.63 5.43
N ARG A 366 -8.16 -9.46 4.85
CA ARG A 366 -9.01 -9.31 3.65
C ARG A 366 -8.35 -9.95 2.43
N ALA A 367 -7.04 -9.77 2.25
CA ALA A 367 -6.31 -10.41 1.17
C ALA A 367 -6.41 -11.94 1.27
N GLY A 368 -6.25 -12.50 2.48
CA GLY A 368 -6.45 -13.91 2.76
C GLY A 368 -7.83 -14.42 2.35
N LEU A 369 -8.91 -13.72 2.74
CA LEU A 369 -10.28 -14.08 2.35
C LEU A 369 -10.48 -14.12 0.84
N PHE A 370 -9.97 -13.12 0.10
CA PHE A 370 -10.06 -13.10 -1.36
C PHE A 370 -9.27 -14.23 -2.01
N VAL A 371 -8.07 -14.54 -1.51
CA VAL A 371 -7.27 -15.67 -2.00
C VAL A 371 -7.98 -17.00 -1.73
N SER A 372 -8.61 -17.17 -0.56
CA SER A 372 -9.42 -18.36 -0.26
C SER A 372 -10.63 -18.48 -1.18
N ALA A 373 -11.37 -17.39 -1.41
CA ALA A 373 -12.50 -17.38 -2.34
C ALA A 373 -12.06 -17.69 -3.77
N ALA A 374 -10.91 -17.16 -4.20
CA ALA A 374 -10.31 -17.43 -5.50
C ALA A 374 -9.90 -18.90 -5.65
N PHE A 375 -9.34 -19.51 -4.61
CA PHE A 375 -9.02 -20.94 -4.59
C PHE A 375 -10.28 -21.81 -4.68
N ILE A 376 -11.36 -21.45 -3.97
CA ILE A 376 -12.65 -22.15 -4.09
C ILE A 376 -13.21 -22.01 -5.51
N GLY A 377 -13.09 -20.82 -6.11
CA GLY A 377 -13.48 -20.58 -7.51
C GLY A 377 -12.68 -21.42 -8.50
N LEU A 378 -11.35 -21.50 -8.33
CA LEU A 378 -10.46 -22.36 -9.12
C LEU A 378 -10.88 -23.83 -9.01
N LEU A 379 -11.10 -24.32 -7.79
CA LEU A 379 -11.56 -25.69 -7.54
C LEU A 379 -12.90 -25.97 -8.23
N GLY A 380 -13.86 -25.05 -8.11
CA GLY A 380 -15.17 -25.14 -8.74
C GLY A 380 -15.09 -25.16 -10.27
N MET A 381 -14.24 -24.31 -10.86
CA MET A 381 -14.03 -24.28 -12.30
C MET A 381 -13.35 -25.56 -12.81
N SER A 382 -12.31 -26.04 -12.12
CA SER A 382 -11.66 -27.30 -12.44
C SER A 382 -12.61 -28.50 -12.31
N PHE A 383 -13.46 -28.53 -11.28
CA PHE A 383 -14.48 -29.56 -11.13
C PHE A 383 -15.54 -29.49 -12.24
N GLY A 384 -15.99 -28.28 -12.61
CA GLY A 384 -16.90 -28.09 -13.75
C GLY A 384 -16.32 -28.67 -15.04
N ILE A 385 -15.07 -28.32 -15.37
CA ILE A 385 -14.34 -28.89 -16.51
C ILE A 385 -14.23 -30.43 -16.39
N PHE A 386 -13.96 -30.94 -15.19
CA PHE A 386 -13.90 -32.37 -14.91
C PHE A 386 -15.20 -33.12 -15.20
N THR A 387 -16.35 -32.54 -14.84
CA THR A 387 -17.67 -33.13 -15.15
C THR A 387 -17.97 -33.16 -16.65
N LEU A 388 -17.42 -32.21 -17.42
CA LEU A 388 -17.47 -32.18 -18.89
C LEU A 388 -16.45 -33.12 -19.55
N GLY A 389 -15.68 -33.87 -18.76
CA GLY A 389 -14.68 -34.82 -19.23
C GLY A 389 -13.32 -34.18 -19.53
N GLY A 390 -13.04 -32.96 -19.08
CA GLY A 390 -11.70 -32.38 -19.18
C GLY A 390 -10.89 -32.60 -17.92
N TRP A 391 -9.63 -32.99 -18.04
CA TRP A 391 -8.71 -32.95 -16.90
C TRP A 391 -7.70 -31.82 -17.08
N VAL A 392 -7.78 -30.84 -16.17
CA VAL A 392 -6.88 -29.69 -16.12
C VAL A 392 -6.12 -29.69 -14.79
N PRO A 393 -4.87 -29.21 -14.77
CA PRO A 393 -4.09 -29.08 -13.54
C PRO A 393 -4.77 -28.14 -12.54
N LEU A 394 -4.76 -28.52 -11.25
CA LEU A 394 -5.34 -27.73 -10.16
C LEU A 394 -4.25 -27.20 -9.22
N VAL A 395 -3.23 -28.00 -8.95
CA VAL A 395 -2.22 -27.67 -7.93
C VAL A 395 -1.29 -26.57 -8.44
N SER A 396 -0.84 -26.67 -9.68
CA SER A 396 0.01 -25.67 -10.31
C SER A 396 -0.58 -24.23 -10.31
N PRO A 397 -1.82 -23.97 -10.79
CA PRO A 397 -2.43 -22.64 -10.72
C PRO A 397 -2.71 -22.19 -9.28
N ALA A 398 -3.05 -23.11 -8.38
CA ALA A 398 -3.24 -22.78 -6.96
C ALA A 398 -1.94 -22.28 -6.31
N LEU A 399 -0.81 -22.94 -6.60
CA LEU A 399 0.52 -22.48 -6.19
C LEU A 399 0.86 -21.13 -6.84
N GLY A 400 0.56 -20.97 -8.14
CA GLY A 400 0.74 -19.71 -8.86
C GLY A 400 0.03 -18.54 -8.15
N LEU A 401 -1.25 -18.73 -7.80
CA LEU A 401 -2.07 -17.78 -7.06
C LEU A 401 -1.42 -17.38 -5.72
N VAL A 402 -1.07 -18.37 -4.89
CA VAL A 402 -0.58 -18.14 -3.52
C VAL A 402 0.83 -17.56 -3.52
N VAL A 403 1.78 -18.18 -4.24
CA VAL A 403 3.19 -17.78 -4.23
C VAL A 403 3.37 -16.38 -4.82
N THR A 404 2.67 -16.07 -5.92
CA THR A 404 2.73 -14.72 -6.50
C THR A 404 2.13 -13.68 -5.56
N GLY A 405 0.99 -13.99 -4.92
CA GLY A 405 0.38 -13.10 -3.94
C GLY A 405 1.29 -12.79 -2.75
N VAL A 406 1.95 -13.81 -2.20
CA VAL A 406 2.93 -13.64 -1.11
C VAL A 406 4.14 -12.82 -1.57
N GLY A 407 4.73 -13.15 -2.72
CA GLY A 407 5.89 -12.45 -3.27
C GLY A 407 5.62 -10.97 -3.52
N VAL A 408 4.49 -10.64 -4.15
CA VAL A 408 4.08 -9.25 -4.39
C VAL A 408 3.83 -8.50 -3.08
N SER A 409 3.21 -9.16 -2.09
CA SER A 409 2.99 -8.56 -0.77
C SER A 409 4.31 -8.24 -0.05
N ALA A 410 5.29 -9.15 -0.13
CA ALA A 410 6.60 -8.95 0.47
C ALA A 410 7.37 -7.82 -0.24
N TYR A 411 7.37 -7.82 -1.58
CA TYR A 411 7.96 -6.75 -2.39
C TYR A 411 7.37 -5.39 -2.03
N ARG A 412 6.03 -5.29 -1.92
CA ARG A 412 5.37 -4.04 -1.54
C ARG A 412 5.81 -3.57 -0.16
N LYS A 413 5.82 -4.45 0.84
CA LYS A 413 6.27 -4.09 2.20
C LYS A 413 7.70 -3.57 2.21
N LEU A 414 8.60 -4.20 1.45
CA LEU A 414 9.97 -3.74 1.31
C LEU A 414 10.03 -2.40 0.58
N TYR A 415 9.23 -2.21 -0.47
CA TYR A 415 9.19 -0.96 -1.20
C TYR A 415 8.70 0.21 -0.33
N ASP A 416 7.60 0.01 0.41
CA ASP A 416 7.01 0.97 1.34
C ASP A 416 7.94 1.27 2.53
N ALA A 417 8.82 0.34 2.91
CA ALA A 417 9.84 0.59 3.94
C ALA A 417 10.90 1.63 3.52
N PHE A 418 11.07 1.87 2.22
CA PHE A 418 12.07 2.81 1.69
C PHE A 418 11.46 3.99 0.90
N HIS A 419 10.14 3.99 0.66
CA HIS A 419 9.48 5.02 -0.15
C HIS A 419 8.19 5.51 0.49
N ASP A 420 7.89 6.80 0.32
CA ASP A 420 6.62 7.39 0.68
C ASP A 420 5.49 6.83 -0.20
N SER A 421 4.43 6.34 0.43
CA SER A 421 3.36 5.64 -0.27
C SER A 421 2.50 6.54 -1.16
N LEU A 422 2.48 7.86 -0.91
CA LEU A 422 1.72 8.83 -1.68
C LEU A 422 2.50 9.29 -2.91
N THR A 423 3.71 9.80 -2.70
CA THR A 423 4.52 10.45 -3.75
C THR A 423 5.40 9.47 -4.51
N GLY A 424 5.68 8.30 -3.94
CA GLY A 424 6.64 7.33 -4.49
C GLY A 424 8.09 7.80 -4.41
N LEU A 425 8.38 8.90 -3.72
CA LEU A 425 9.74 9.35 -3.42
C LEU A 425 10.38 8.49 -2.33
N PRO A 426 11.72 8.46 -2.22
CA PRO A 426 12.40 8.00 -1.03
C PRO A 426 11.79 8.60 0.24
N ASN A 427 11.65 7.79 1.29
CA ASN A 427 11.26 8.25 2.61
C ASN A 427 12.48 8.78 3.39
N ARG A 428 12.26 9.20 4.64
CA ARG A 428 13.33 9.71 5.51
C ARG A 428 14.50 8.75 5.65
N ASP A 429 14.26 7.46 5.86
CA ASP A 429 15.31 6.47 6.09
C ASP A 429 16.17 6.29 4.81
N SER A 430 15.52 6.17 3.65
CA SER A 430 16.23 6.07 2.37
C SER A 430 17.01 7.36 2.01
N PHE A 431 16.51 8.53 2.44
CA PHE A 431 17.22 9.79 2.29
C PHE A 431 18.47 9.85 3.15
N VAL A 432 18.36 9.50 4.44
CA VAL A 432 19.47 9.43 5.39
C VAL A 432 20.56 8.49 4.88
N ASP A 433 20.20 7.31 4.37
CA ASP A 433 21.14 6.38 3.73
C ASP A 433 21.84 6.99 2.51
N SER A 434 21.11 7.80 1.73
CA SER A 434 21.67 8.48 0.55
C SER A 434 22.65 9.59 0.93
N VAL A 435 22.39 10.32 2.01
CA VAL A 435 23.33 11.29 2.60
C VAL A 435 24.56 10.57 3.15
N GLY A 436 24.38 9.43 3.83
CA GLY A 436 25.50 8.60 4.31
C GLY A 436 26.43 8.16 3.19
N ARG A 437 25.88 7.76 2.03
CA ARG A 437 26.68 7.45 0.83
C ARG A 437 27.43 8.67 0.29
N ALA A 438 26.85 9.87 0.34
CA ALA A 438 27.54 11.10 -0.09
C ALA A 438 28.69 11.47 0.86
N ILE A 439 28.51 11.32 2.18
CA ILE A 439 29.57 11.50 3.18
C ILE A 439 30.69 10.49 2.97
N ALA A 440 30.36 9.21 2.72
CA ALA A 440 31.37 8.19 2.44
C ALA A 440 32.17 8.54 1.17
N HIS A 441 31.50 8.95 0.10
CA HIS A 441 32.15 9.36 -1.15
C HIS A 441 33.11 10.55 -0.96
N ARG A 442 32.74 11.51 -0.10
CA ARG A 442 33.59 12.64 0.30
C ARG A 442 34.88 12.18 0.97
N LYS A 443 34.82 11.20 1.88
CA LYS A 443 36.02 10.69 2.55
C LYS A 443 37.07 10.18 1.55
N ASP A 444 36.61 9.61 0.44
CA ASP A 444 37.48 9.13 -0.64
C ASP A 444 37.90 10.25 -1.62
N HIS A 445 37.14 11.36 -1.71
CA HIS A 445 37.36 12.46 -2.65
C HIS A 445 37.27 13.83 -1.97
N SER A 446 38.42 14.36 -1.54
CA SER A 446 38.56 15.62 -0.79
C SER A 446 38.23 16.92 -1.55
N SER A 447 37.79 16.84 -2.81
CA SER A 447 37.20 17.95 -3.57
C SER A 447 35.67 17.85 -3.77
N TYR A 448 35.05 16.70 -3.47
CA TYR A 448 33.60 16.50 -3.60
C TYR A 448 32.81 17.29 -2.56
N LEU A 449 31.90 18.17 -2.97
CA LEU A 449 30.99 18.91 -2.09
C LEU A 449 29.54 18.52 -2.38
N PHE A 450 28.69 18.60 -1.37
CA PHE A 450 27.27 18.31 -1.48
C PHE A 450 26.48 19.15 -0.48
N ALA A 451 25.18 19.32 -0.72
CA ALA A 451 24.29 20.04 0.17
C ALA A 451 23.01 19.25 0.46
N VAL A 452 22.52 19.39 1.69
CA VAL A 452 21.19 18.93 2.11
C VAL A 452 20.28 20.14 2.22
N LEU A 453 19.21 20.16 1.45
CA LEU A 453 18.15 21.16 1.52
C LEU A 453 16.94 20.54 2.20
N PHE A 454 16.35 21.25 3.16
CA PHE A 454 15.10 20.89 3.82
C PHE A 454 14.03 21.91 3.46
N LEU A 455 12.86 21.46 3.02
CA LEU A 455 11.79 22.30 2.51
C LEU A 455 10.50 22.01 3.29
N ASP A 456 9.86 23.05 3.79
CA ASP A 456 8.52 23.02 4.41
C ASP A 456 7.59 23.89 3.54
N LEU A 457 6.40 23.38 3.23
CA LEU A 457 5.41 24.11 2.42
C LEU A 457 4.64 25.11 3.30
N ASP A 458 4.78 26.38 3.00
CA ASP A 458 4.17 27.43 3.79
C ASP A 458 2.63 27.33 3.73
N ARG A 459 1.99 27.39 4.90
CA ARG A 459 0.53 27.37 5.06
C ARG A 459 -0.19 26.14 4.46
N PHE A 460 0.50 25.02 4.22
CA PHE A 460 -0.12 23.80 3.68
C PHE A 460 -1.29 23.30 4.54
N LYS A 461 -1.21 23.44 5.87
CA LYS A 461 -2.32 23.12 6.77
C LYS A 461 -3.61 23.90 6.43
N VAL A 462 -3.49 25.19 6.12
CA VAL A 462 -4.65 26.03 5.73
C VAL A 462 -5.29 25.50 4.44
N ILE A 463 -4.49 25.00 3.51
CA ILE A 463 -4.98 24.39 2.26
C ILE A 463 -5.76 23.11 2.56
N ASN A 464 -5.21 22.23 3.42
CA ASN A 464 -5.91 21.02 3.85
C ASN A 464 -7.22 21.33 4.57
N ASP A 465 -7.21 22.29 5.47
CA ASP A 465 -8.38 22.69 6.26
C ASP A 465 -9.47 23.35 5.37
N SER A 466 -9.06 24.02 4.29
CA SER A 466 -9.98 24.73 3.38
C SER A 466 -10.49 23.90 2.20
N LEU A 467 -9.66 23.02 1.62
CA LEU A 467 -9.97 22.27 0.40
C LEU A 467 -10.05 20.74 0.60
N GLY A 468 -9.74 20.28 1.81
CA GLY A 468 -9.75 18.87 2.22
C GLY A 468 -8.47 18.12 1.84
N HIS A 469 -8.19 17.05 2.59
CA HIS A 469 -6.95 16.27 2.45
C HIS A 469 -6.69 15.69 1.04
N LEU A 470 -7.73 15.37 0.28
CA LEU A 470 -7.56 14.88 -1.11
C LEU A 470 -6.95 15.94 -2.03
N ALA A 471 -7.27 17.22 -1.84
CA ALA A 471 -6.67 18.31 -2.60
C ALA A 471 -5.22 18.56 -2.14
N GLY A 472 -4.93 18.40 -0.85
CA GLY A 472 -3.56 18.41 -0.34
C GLY A 472 -2.69 17.29 -0.91
N ASP A 473 -3.23 16.08 -1.03
CA ASP A 473 -2.53 14.94 -1.65
C ASP A 473 -2.19 15.22 -3.13
N GLU A 474 -3.13 15.79 -3.89
CA GLU A 474 -2.94 16.19 -5.28
C GLU A 474 -1.89 17.30 -5.44
N LEU A 475 -1.91 18.27 -4.52
CA LEU A 475 -0.90 19.33 -4.45
C LEU A 475 0.49 18.76 -4.18
N LEU A 476 0.64 17.86 -3.22
CA LEU A 476 1.91 17.20 -2.91
C LEU A 476 2.46 16.44 -4.12
N MET A 477 1.61 15.69 -4.84
CA MET A 477 2.02 15.01 -6.07
C MET A 477 2.46 15.99 -7.16
N SER A 478 1.79 17.14 -7.29
CA SER A 478 2.16 18.19 -8.26
C SER A 478 3.48 18.86 -7.91
N ILE A 479 3.72 19.11 -6.63
CA ILE A 479 4.98 19.65 -6.10
C ILE A 479 6.14 18.70 -6.42
N VAL A 480 5.96 17.40 -6.24
CA VAL A 480 6.98 16.39 -6.59
C VAL A 480 7.39 16.49 -8.06
N GLN A 481 6.43 16.70 -8.97
CA GLN A 481 6.74 16.85 -10.39
C GLN A 481 7.56 18.11 -10.66
N ARG A 482 7.18 19.24 -10.05
CA ARG A 482 7.95 20.50 -10.18
C ARG A 482 9.35 20.39 -9.62
N LEU A 483 9.49 19.82 -8.41
CA LEU A 483 10.80 19.58 -7.80
C LEU A 483 11.68 18.72 -8.70
N ARG A 484 11.15 17.66 -9.31
CA ARG A 484 11.93 16.81 -10.24
C ARG A 484 12.44 17.55 -11.48
N VAL A 485 11.69 18.52 -11.98
CA VAL A 485 12.12 19.35 -13.13
C VAL A 485 13.23 20.33 -12.72
N SER A 486 13.21 20.82 -11.49
CA SER A 486 14.23 21.73 -10.95
C SER A 486 15.56 21.05 -10.58
N LEU A 487 15.59 19.72 -10.56
CA LEU A 487 16.72 18.92 -10.05
C LEU A 487 17.51 18.23 -11.16
N SER A 488 18.82 18.06 -10.93
CA SER A 488 19.67 17.27 -11.82
C SER A 488 19.43 15.78 -11.63
N HIS A 489 19.85 14.95 -12.59
CA HIS A 489 19.75 13.48 -12.48
C HIS A 489 20.61 12.88 -11.35
N ALA A 490 21.61 13.62 -10.86
CA ALA A 490 22.45 13.18 -9.75
C ALA A 490 21.82 13.48 -8.38
N ASP A 491 20.86 14.40 -8.32
CA ASP A 491 20.24 14.84 -7.08
C ASP A 491 19.19 13.82 -6.61
N THR A 492 18.94 13.80 -5.31
CA THR A 492 17.92 12.93 -4.71
C THR A 492 16.89 13.79 -3.99
N VAL A 493 15.62 13.65 -4.34
CA VAL A 493 14.50 14.27 -3.61
C VAL A 493 13.74 13.21 -2.83
N ALA A 494 13.42 13.51 -1.58
CA ALA A 494 12.69 12.66 -0.66
C ALA A 494 11.54 13.43 0.00
N ARG A 495 10.53 12.70 0.46
CA ARG A 495 9.51 13.24 1.36
C ARG A 495 9.76 12.69 2.75
N VAL A 496 10.08 13.56 3.70
CA VAL A 496 10.57 13.16 5.03
C VAL A 496 9.46 13.10 6.07
N GLY A 497 8.32 13.76 5.83
CA GLY A 497 7.10 13.68 6.63
C GLY A 497 6.09 14.75 6.19
N GLY A 498 4.78 14.58 6.43
CA GLY A 498 3.79 15.65 6.20
C GLY A 498 3.95 16.41 4.87
N ASP A 499 4.19 17.71 4.99
CA ASP A 499 4.52 18.68 3.94
C ASP A 499 6.02 18.94 3.76
N ASP A 500 6.88 18.16 4.42
CA ASP A 500 8.32 18.29 4.40
C ASP A 500 8.98 17.46 3.29
N PHE A 501 9.86 18.13 2.55
CA PHE A 501 10.72 17.51 1.55
C PHE A 501 12.19 17.72 1.91
N ALA A 502 13.02 16.77 1.49
CA ALA A 502 14.47 16.90 1.60
C ALA A 502 15.14 16.62 0.26
N ILE A 503 16.17 17.39 -0.07
CA ILE A 503 16.92 17.25 -1.31
C ILE A 503 18.39 17.11 -0.97
N LEU A 504 19.03 16.10 -1.54
CA LEU A 504 20.47 15.92 -1.53
C LEU A 504 20.98 16.36 -2.90
N ALA A 505 21.60 17.54 -2.92
CA ALA A 505 22.25 18.10 -4.10
C ALA A 505 23.73 17.66 -4.12
N ARG A 506 24.18 17.09 -5.23
CA ARG A 506 25.54 16.51 -5.35
C ARG A 506 26.43 17.36 -6.24
N ASN A 507 27.73 17.42 -5.94
CA ASN A 507 28.70 18.25 -6.66
C ASN A 507 28.34 19.74 -6.63
N VAL A 508 27.91 20.24 -5.47
CA VAL A 508 27.50 21.64 -5.29
C VAL A 508 28.28 22.26 -4.13
N ASP A 509 28.69 23.51 -4.31
CA ASP A 509 29.16 24.39 -3.25
C ASP A 509 27.98 25.20 -2.65
N VAL A 510 28.28 26.08 -1.68
CA VAL A 510 27.25 26.93 -1.04
C VAL A 510 26.52 27.79 -2.07
N GLY A 511 27.24 28.41 -3.02
CA GLY A 511 26.64 29.26 -4.04
C GLY A 511 25.67 28.49 -4.94
N SER A 512 26.10 27.33 -5.43
CA SER A 512 25.28 26.45 -6.28
C SER A 512 24.06 25.89 -5.53
N ALA A 513 24.19 25.64 -4.22
CA ALA A 513 23.07 25.20 -3.38
C ALA A 513 22.04 26.33 -3.16
N VAL A 514 22.50 27.58 -3.02
CA VAL A 514 21.65 28.77 -2.97
C VAL A 514 20.90 28.96 -4.30
N ASP A 515 21.60 28.90 -5.42
CA ASP A 515 20.98 28.99 -6.76
C ASP A 515 19.91 27.91 -6.96
N LEU A 516 20.14 26.69 -6.44
CA LEU A 516 19.14 25.63 -6.46
C LEU A 516 17.91 25.98 -5.62
N ALA A 517 18.08 26.52 -4.42
CA ALA A 517 16.96 26.94 -3.58
C ALA A 517 16.12 28.04 -4.24
N ASP A 518 16.77 29.02 -4.88
CA ASP A 518 16.09 30.08 -5.63
C ASP A 518 15.28 29.53 -6.82
N ARG A 519 15.87 28.61 -7.60
CA ARG A 519 15.14 27.94 -8.69
C ARG A 519 13.92 27.18 -8.19
N ILE A 520 14.03 26.51 -7.04
CA ILE A 520 12.90 25.78 -6.44
C ILE A 520 11.81 26.77 -6.02
N ASN A 521 12.16 27.84 -5.32
CA ASN A 521 11.19 28.87 -4.92
C ASN A 521 10.46 29.48 -6.12
N GLN A 522 11.20 29.84 -7.18
CA GLN A 522 10.61 30.37 -8.42
C GLN A 522 9.66 29.36 -9.08
N ALA A 523 10.00 28.07 -9.08
CA ALA A 523 9.14 27.01 -9.62
C ALA A 523 7.85 26.81 -8.80
N LEU A 524 7.88 27.06 -7.50
CA LEU A 524 6.72 26.91 -6.62
C LEU A 524 5.77 28.12 -6.67
N VAL A 525 6.27 29.33 -6.97
CA VAL A 525 5.46 30.56 -7.10
C VAL A 525 4.40 30.47 -8.20
N VAL A 526 4.62 29.67 -9.24
CA VAL A 526 3.63 29.43 -10.31
C VAL A 526 2.36 28.77 -9.70
N PRO A 527 1.12 29.23 -9.99
CA PRO A 527 -0.07 28.64 -9.38
C PRO A 527 -0.25 27.17 -9.74
N PHE A 528 -0.78 26.38 -8.80
CA PHE A 528 -1.19 24.99 -9.02
C PHE A 528 -2.68 24.96 -9.33
N GLU A 529 -3.07 24.29 -10.42
CA GLU A 529 -4.48 24.07 -10.73
C GLU A 529 -4.97 22.83 -9.96
N LEU A 530 -5.84 23.04 -8.97
CA LEU A 530 -6.46 21.99 -8.17
C LEU A 530 -7.97 22.08 -8.31
N LYS A 531 -8.58 21.07 -8.94
CA LYS A 531 -10.05 21.01 -9.17
C LYS A 531 -10.62 22.29 -9.82
N GLY A 532 -9.90 22.87 -10.78
CA GLY A 532 -10.31 24.08 -11.50
C GLY A 532 -10.15 25.39 -10.71
N ARG A 533 -9.34 25.41 -9.65
CA ARG A 533 -8.95 26.61 -8.90
C ARG A 533 -7.44 26.77 -8.88
N GLU A 534 -6.97 28.01 -8.93
CA GLU A 534 -5.56 28.33 -8.76
C GLU A 534 -5.19 28.43 -7.28
N VAL A 535 -4.16 27.68 -6.88
CA VAL A 535 -3.61 27.67 -5.52
C VAL A 535 -2.15 28.07 -5.55
N PHE A 536 -1.81 29.10 -4.78
CA PHE A 536 -0.44 29.60 -4.64
C PHE A 536 0.20 29.00 -3.40
N VAL A 537 1.42 28.48 -3.55
CA VAL A 537 2.18 27.85 -2.48
C VAL A 537 3.61 28.36 -2.53
N THR A 538 4.17 28.71 -1.37
CA THR A 538 5.59 29.00 -1.21
C THR A 538 6.23 27.93 -0.33
N ALA A 539 7.56 27.85 -0.33
CA ALA A 539 8.30 26.98 0.58
C ALA A 539 9.34 27.78 1.35
N SER A 540 9.51 27.40 2.61
CA SER A 540 10.66 27.81 3.43
C SER A 540 11.75 26.76 3.28
N ILE A 541 12.98 27.17 2.92
CA ILE A 541 14.09 26.26 2.60
C ILE A 541 15.28 26.47 3.52
N GLY A 542 15.82 25.39 4.09
CA GLY A 542 17.05 25.41 4.87
C GLY A 542 18.15 24.63 4.18
N ILE A 543 19.37 25.15 4.15
CA ILE A 543 20.50 24.58 3.42
C ILE A 543 21.63 24.24 4.41
N ALA A 544 22.09 23.00 4.44
CA ALA A 544 23.30 22.60 5.13
C ALA A 544 24.30 22.00 4.12
N VAL A 545 25.51 22.52 4.08
CA VAL A 545 26.57 22.07 3.16
C VAL A 545 27.49 21.09 3.88
N GLY A 546 27.79 19.98 3.22
CA GLY A 546 28.73 18.96 3.68
C GLY A 546 30.08 19.09 2.96
N GLY A 547 31.17 18.90 3.70
CA GLY A 547 32.53 18.88 3.15
C GLY A 547 33.30 20.21 3.16
N GLU A 548 32.77 21.30 3.72
CA GLU A 548 33.51 22.56 3.90
C GLU A 548 34.48 22.53 5.12
N PRO A 549 35.64 23.22 5.05
CA PRO A 549 36.64 23.20 6.13
C PRO A 549 36.14 23.74 7.48
N ALA A 550 35.22 24.70 7.47
CA ALA A 550 34.67 25.31 8.70
C ALA A 550 33.63 24.41 9.40
N THR A 551 32.98 23.51 8.67
CA THR A 551 32.04 22.49 9.19
C THR A 551 32.71 21.16 9.52
N ALA A 552 33.99 21.00 9.14
CA ALA A 552 34.73 19.74 9.22
C ALA A 552 35.13 19.32 10.66
N SER A 553 34.87 20.13 11.70
CA SER A 553 35.14 19.72 13.07
C SER A 553 34.00 18.89 13.67
N VAL A 554 34.24 17.56 13.71
CA VAL A 554 33.77 16.57 14.69
C VAL A 554 32.48 15.75 14.41
N ARG A 555 31.55 16.10 13.49
CA ARG A 555 30.23 15.41 13.49
C ARG A 555 29.47 15.26 12.15
N GLU A 556 30.10 14.83 11.06
CA GLU A 556 29.37 14.50 9.81
C GLU A 556 28.64 13.14 9.89
N GLN A 557 27.56 13.08 10.68
CA GLN A 557 26.55 12.03 10.57
C GLN A 557 25.40 12.50 9.68
N PRO A 558 24.80 11.63 8.86
CA PRO A 558 23.66 11.98 8.00
C PRO A 558 22.53 12.72 8.71
N GLU A 559 22.23 12.29 9.94
CA GLU A 559 21.14 12.83 10.76
C GLU A 559 21.44 14.26 11.23
N HIS A 560 22.72 14.60 11.44
CA HIS A 560 23.11 15.95 11.82
C HIS A 560 22.93 16.93 10.66
N LEU A 561 23.36 16.58 9.45
CA LEU A 561 23.17 17.45 8.27
C LEU A 561 21.69 17.68 7.98
N LEU A 562 20.86 16.65 8.10
CA LEU A 562 19.41 16.80 7.94
C LEU A 562 18.81 17.71 9.03
N ARG A 563 19.25 17.58 10.28
CA ARG A 563 18.82 18.43 11.40
C ARG A 563 19.28 19.89 11.23
N ASP A 564 20.49 20.10 10.75
CA ASP A 564 21.08 21.43 10.57
C ASP A 564 20.37 22.16 9.42
N ALA A 565 20.06 21.45 8.32
CA ALA A 565 19.20 21.96 7.25
C ALA A 565 17.79 22.30 7.76
N HIS A 566 17.18 21.42 8.57
CA HIS A 566 15.88 21.69 9.21
C HIS A 566 15.91 22.93 10.12
N THR A 567 16.99 23.12 10.89
CA THR A 567 17.16 24.29 11.77
C THR A 567 17.25 25.59 10.94
N ALA A 568 17.97 25.56 9.82
CA ALA A 568 18.04 26.68 8.91
C ALA A 568 16.69 26.98 8.25
N MET A 569 15.93 25.94 7.86
CA MET A 569 14.58 26.09 7.30
C MET A 569 13.65 26.80 8.29
N TYR A 570 13.68 26.38 9.56
CA TYR A 570 12.87 27.02 10.59
C TYR A 570 13.22 28.50 10.76
N ARG A 571 14.52 28.85 10.67
CA ARG A 571 14.95 30.26 10.67
C ARG A 571 14.45 31.01 9.44
N ALA A 572 14.48 30.39 8.25
CA ALA A 572 13.90 30.99 7.05
C ALA A 572 12.41 31.32 7.29
N LYS A 573 11.64 30.37 7.84
CA LYS A 573 10.22 30.53 8.17
C LYS A 573 9.97 31.67 9.17
N ALA A 574 10.83 31.81 10.18
CA ALA A 574 10.76 32.91 11.17
C ALA A 574 11.07 34.29 10.57
N LEU A 575 11.84 34.33 9.47
CA LEU A 575 12.17 35.57 8.73
C LEU A 575 11.14 35.90 7.64
N GLY A 576 10.11 35.07 7.46
CA GLY A 576 9.04 35.22 6.45
C GLY A 576 8.93 34.01 5.52
N THR A 577 7.80 33.91 4.81
CA THR A 577 7.50 32.81 3.87
C THR A 577 8.26 32.94 2.54
N GLY A 578 8.49 31.83 1.84
CA GLY A 578 9.09 31.83 0.50
C GLY A 578 10.57 32.23 0.46
N ARG A 579 11.32 31.91 1.51
CA ARG A 579 12.73 32.29 1.67
C ARG A 579 13.60 31.07 1.92
N TYR A 580 14.91 31.24 1.77
CA TYR A 580 15.89 30.24 2.16
C TYR A 580 16.88 30.77 3.18
N GLN A 581 17.52 29.87 3.92
CA GLN A 581 18.61 30.20 4.82
C GLN A 581 19.69 29.12 4.78
N VAL A 582 20.95 29.54 4.69
CA VAL A 582 22.11 28.65 4.86
C VAL A 582 22.42 28.52 6.34
N PHE A 583 22.59 27.28 6.80
CA PHE A 583 22.92 26.95 8.18
C PHE A 583 24.26 27.57 8.58
N ASN A 584 24.30 28.13 9.79
CA ASN A 584 25.54 28.49 10.46
C ASN A 584 25.46 28.05 11.94
N ALA A 585 26.61 27.84 12.59
CA ALA A 585 26.64 27.29 13.95
C ALA A 585 25.83 28.14 14.96
N SER A 586 25.82 29.47 14.80
CA SER A 586 25.05 30.38 15.66
C SER A 586 23.53 30.18 15.59
N MET A 587 23.01 29.54 14.53
CA MET A 587 21.57 29.27 14.40
C MET A 587 21.07 28.22 15.38
N HIS A 588 21.89 27.22 15.70
CA HIS A 588 21.52 26.17 16.64
C HIS A 588 21.37 26.75 18.05
N ASP A 589 22.34 27.58 18.46
CA ASP A 589 22.34 28.25 19.76
C ASP A 589 21.15 29.21 19.90
N LEU A 590 20.81 29.97 18.85
CA LEU A 590 19.64 30.86 18.83
C LEU A 590 18.31 30.10 18.95
N ALA A 591 18.19 28.91 18.33
CA ALA A 591 16.98 28.10 18.42
C ALA A 591 16.77 27.52 19.83
N VAL A 592 17.85 27.05 20.46
CA VAL A 592 17.84 26.57 21.85
C VAL A 592 17.57 27.73 22.82
N GLU A 593 18.21 28.89 22.62
CA GLU A 593 18.02 30.08 23.44
C GLU A 593 16.56 30.56 23.38
N ARG A 594 15.93 30.50 22.21
CA ARG A 594 14.52 30.87 22.01
C ARG A 594 13.56 29.94 22.73
N LEU A 595 13.77 28.62 22.67
CA LEU A 595 12.95 27.64 23.39
C LEU A 595 13.02 27.83 24.91
N GLN A 596 14.23 28.14 25.41
CA GLN A 596 14.41 28.50 26.83
C GLN A 596 13.67 29.81 27.14
N LEU A 597 13.78 30.82 26.29
CA LEU A 597 13.10 32.10 26.48
C LEU A 597 11.58 31.94 26.52
N GLU A 598 10.98 31.09 25.67
CA GLU A 598 9.55 30.77 25.71
C GLU A 598 9.15 30.13 27.05
N THR A 599 9.95 29.18 27.52
CA THR A 599 9.69 28.48 28.79
C THR A 599 9.76 29.45 29.97
N ASP A 600 10.78 30.29 30.00
CA ASP A 600 11.01 31.28 31.06
C ASP A 600 9.91 32.36 31.05
N LEU A 601 9.48 32.83 29.88
CA LEU A 601 8.46 33.87 29.73
C LEU A 601 7.09 33.45 30.29
N ARG A 602 6.69 32.17 30.12
CA ARG A 602 5.45 31.65 30.72
C ARG A 602 5.43 31.73 32.25
N MET A 603 6.60 31.67 32.88
CA MET A 603 6.75 31.72 34.33
C MET A 603 6.99 33.14 34.85
N ALA A 604 7.59 34.02 34.03
CA ALA A 604 8.02 35.36 34.42
C ALA A 604 6.89 36.24 34.98
N LEU A 605 5.69 36.18 34.39
CA LEU A 605 4.52 36.93 34.90
C LEU A 605 4.10 36.46 36.31
N LYS A 606 4.05 35.14 36.53
CA LYS A 606 3.70 34.56 37.84
C LYS A 606 4.76 34.88 38.91
N ARG A 607 6.02 34.97 38.50
CA ARG A 607 7.17 35.25 39.37
C ARG A 607 7.44 36.73 39.60
N ARG A 608 6.64 37.63 39.00
CA ARG A 608 6.79 39.10 39.11
C ARG A 608 8.18 39.58 38.66
N GLU A 609 8.68 39.01 37.57
CA GLU A 609 10.00 39.32 37.01
C GLU A 609 9.98 40.54 36.07
N PHE A 610 8.80 41.10 35.78
CA PHE A 610 8.65 42.31 34.96
C PHE A 610 8.63 43.56 35.82
N LEU A 611 9.23 44.63 35.30
CA LEU A 611 9.24 45.97 35.88
C LEU A 611 9.01 47.03 34.78
N LEU A 612 8.57 48.22 35.18
CA LEU A 612 8.39 49.34 34.25
C LEU A 612 9.49 50.38 34.48
N HIS A 613 10.10 50.80 33.38
CA HIS A 613 10.85 52.06 33.33
C HIS A 613 9.98 53.13 32.67
N TYR A 614 10.22 54.38 33.01
CA TYR A 614 9.45 55.52 32.57
C TYR A 614 10.38 56.51 31.88
N GLN A 615 10.11 56.83 30.62
CA GLN A 615 10.88 57.83 29.89
C GLN A 615 10.08 59.12 29.74
N PRO A 616 10.61 60.28 30.18
CA PRO A 616 9.88 61.53 30.07
C PRO A 616 9.81 61.99 28.61
N PHE A 617 8.68 62.57 28.24
CA PHE A 617 8.56 63.41 27.04
C PHE A 617 8.20 64.84 27.45
N VAL A 618 8.83 65.80 26.77
CA VAL A 618 8.97 67.19 27.20
C VAL A 618 8.32 68.12 26.18
N CYS A 619 7.62 69.15 26.64
CA CYS A 619 7.11 70.21 25.78
C CYS A 619 8.26 71.07 25.29
N LEU A 620 8.49 71.08 23.97
CA LEU A 620 9.63 71.77 23.39
C LEU A 620 9.54 73.28 23.56
N ALA A 621 8.33 73.86 23.59
CA ALA A 621 8.13 75.30 23.79
C ALA A 621 8.43 75.77 25.22
N THR A 622 8.11 74.96 26.24
CA THR A 622 8.27 75.35 27.66
C THR A 622 9.48 74.73 28.34
N GLY A 623 10.03 73.67 27.77
CA GLY A 623 11.08 72.86 28.38
C GLY A 623 10.59 72.03 29.57
N LYS A 624 9.29 71.90 29.82
CA LYS A 624 8.73 71.17 30.98
C LYS A 624 8.30 69.74 30.59
N ILE A 625 8.43 68.80 31.52
CA ILE A 625 7.88 67.43 31.37
C ILE A 625 6.36 67.51 31.27
N ILE A 626 5.78 66.80 30.30
CA ILE A 626 4.32 66.71 30.14
C ILE A 626 3.78 65.30 30.38
N GLY A 627 4.66 64.30 30.41
CA GLY A 627 4.27 62.92 30.58
C GLY A 627 5.43 61.96 30.49
N PHE A 628 5.11 60.67 30.62
CA PHE A 628 6.05 59.57 30.57
C PHE A 628 5.53 58.45 29.69
N GLU A 629 6.44 57.80 28.96
CA GLU A 629 6.18 56.53 28.32
C GLU A 629 6.59 55.37 29.22
N ALA A 630 5.65 54.46 29.49
CA ALA A 630 5.89 53.25 30.26
C ALA A 630 6.49 52.15 29.38
N LEU A 631 7.72 51.79 29.68
CA LEU A 631 8.52 50.85 28.93
C LEU A 631 8.81 49.61 29.79
N VAL A 632 8.24 48.47 29.38
CA VAL A 632 8.42 47.20 30.07
C VAL A 632 9.88 46.74 30.02
N ARG A 633 10.36 46.14 31.11
CA ARG A 633 11.65 45.49 31.22
C ARG A 633 11.48 44.14 31.90
N TRP A 634 12.28 43.16 31.51
CA TRP A 634 12.28 41.84 32.14
C TRP A 634 13.55 41.65 32.96
N GLN A 635 13.41 41.59 34.28
CA GLN A 635 14.47 41.28 35.22
C GLN A 635 14.55 39.76 35.41
N HIS A 636 15.30 39.10 34.53
CA HIS A 636 15.46 37.65 34.60
C HIS A 636 16.47 37.25 35.69
N PRO A 637 16.19 36.24 36.55
CA PRO A 637 17.05 35.87 37.67
C PRO A 637 18.49 35.50 37.27
N LEU A 638 18.66 34.87 36.11
CA LEU A 638 19.98 34.43 35.62
C LEU A 638 20.59 35.35 34.55
N ARG A 639 19.75 36.07 33.79
CA ARG A 639 20.18 36.83 32.59
C ARG A 639 20.23 38.34 32.85
N GLY A 640 19.84 38.79 34.04
CA GLY A 640 19.71 40.21 34.34
C GLY A 640 18.58 40.86 33.54
N LEU A 641 18.76 42.14 33.18
CA LEU A 641 17.76 42.90 32.44
C LEU A 641 17.75 42.50 30.96
N VAL A 642 16.77 41.71 30.54
CA VAL A 642 16.64 41.30 29.12
C VAL A 642 15.83 42.33 28.33
N SER A 643 16.36 42.69 27.16
CA SER A 643 15.82 43.73 26.29
C SER A 643 14.44 43.36 25.71
N PRO A 644 13.48 44.29 25.64
CA PRO A 644 12.18 44.09 24.99
C PRO A 644 12.27 43.52 23.58
N ILE A 645 13.26 43.93 22.80
CA ILE A 645 13.50 43.44 21.43
C ILE A 645 13.69 41.92 21.39
N LYS A 646 14.20 41.31 22.48
CA LYS A 646 14.40 39.85 22.56
C LYS A 646 13.15 39.09 22.96
N PHE A 647 12.35 39.61 23.89
CA PHE A 647 11.27 38.83 24.51
C PHE A 647 9.85 39.21 24.04
N ILE A 648 9.64 40.43 23.55
CA ILE A 648 8.32 40.86 23.04
C ILE A 648 7.88 40.02 21.84
N PRO A 649 8.72 39.74 20.81
CA PRO A 649 8.32 38.88 19.70
C PRO A 649 7.92 37.46 20.15
N VAL A 650 8.65 36.91 21.12
CA VAL A 650 8.32 35.59 21.70
C VAL A 650 7.03 35.64 22.51
N ALA A 651 6.79 36.74 23.24
CA ALA A 651 5.54 36.96 23.95
C ALA A 651 4.35 37.07 23.01
N GLU A 652 4.51 37.75 21.88
CA GLU A 652 3.49 37.84 20.86
C GLU A 652 3.18 36.47 20.29
N GLU A 653 4.16 35.76 19.74
CA GLU A 653 3.96 34.43 19.14
C GLU A 653 3.27 33.43 20.09
N THR A 654 3.71 33.39 21.35
CA THR A 654 3.18 32.48 22.38
C THR A 654 1.85 32.92 22.98
N GLY A 655 1.39 34.15 22.70
CA GLY A 655 0.20 34.77 23.27
C GLY A 655 0.39 35.34 24.68
N ALA A 656 1.59 35.21 25.28
CA ALA A 656 1.91 35.78 26.58
C ALA A 656 1.94 37.32 26.60
N ILE A 657 1.97 37.98 25.44
CA ILE A 657 1.90 39.44 25.33
C ILE A 657 0.58 40.02 25.87
N VAL A 658 -0.52 39.27 25.77
CA VAL A 658 -1.85 39.73 26.24
C VAL A 658 -1.87 39.93 27.76
N PRO A 659 -1.58 38.91 28.59
CA PRO A 659 -1.53 39.09 30.04
C PRO A 659 -0.38 39.99 30.49
N LEU A 660 0.72 40.07 29.73
CA LEU A 660 1.80 41.01 30.04
C LEU A 660 1.35 42.47 29.85
N GLY A 661 0.72 42.78 28.73
CA GLY A 661 0.30 44.13 28.44
C GLY A 661 -0.84 44.62 29.35
N GLU A 662 -1.72 43.73 29.80
CA GLU A 662 -2.70 44.04 30.86
C GLU A 662 -2.01 44.47 32.17
N TRP A 663 -0.99 43.72 32.59
CA TRP A 663 -0.18 44.07 33.76
C TRP A 663 0.58 45.39 33.58
N VAL A 664 1.12 45.66 32.39
CA VAL A 664 1.79 46.93 32.05
C VAL A 664 0.82 48.10 32.19
N LEU A 665 -0.37 47.99 31.59
CA LEU A 665 -1.41 49.03 31.65
C LEU A 665 -1.82 49.33 33.09
N GLU A 666 -2.11 48.29 33.87
CA GLU A 666 -2.53 48.43 35.27
C GLU A 666 -1.43 49.11 36.12
N LYS A 667 -0.17 48.69 35.96
CA LYS A 667 0.97 49.27 36.68
C LYS A 667 1.25 50.71 36.28
N ALA A 668 1.22 51.02 34.99
CA ALA A 668 1.42 52.38 34.49
C ALA A 668 0.33 53.33 35.01
N CYS A 669 -0.94 52.91 34.98
CA CYS A 669 -2.04 53.72 35.49
C CYS A 669 -1.93 53.97 37.01
N ARG A 670 -1.56 52.96 37.79
CA ARG A 670 -1.30 53.12 39.23
C ARG A 670 -0.15 54.08 39.51
N GLN A 671 0.94 53.98 38.75
CA GLN A 671 2.10 54.85 38.91
C GLN A 671 1.74 56.31 38.64
N LEU A 672 1.02 56.57 37.54
CA LEU A 672 0.59 57.92 37.23
C LEU A 672 -0.32 58.48 38.34
N ARG A 673 -1.26 57.68 38.85
CA ARG A 673 -2.11 58.11 39.97
C ARG A 673 -1.34 58.39 41.25
N PHE A 674 -0.26 57.65 41.49
CA PHE A 674 0.63 57.93 42.60
C PHE A 674 1.32 59.28 42.43
N TRP A 675 1.81 59.59 41.23
CA TRP A 675 2.46 60.87 40.94
C TRP A 675 1.49 62.06 41.01
N GLU A 676 0.26 61.93 40.52
CA GLU A 676 -0.78 62.98 40.63
C GLU A 676 -1.14 63.33 42.08
N LYS A 677 -0.98 62.40 43.02
CA LYS A 677 -1.22 62.65 44.45
C LYS A 677 0.00 63.27 45.14
N MET A 678 1.20 63.03 44.62
CA MET A 678 2.46 63.42 45.25
C MET A 678 2.87 64.85 44.87
N PHE A 679 2.58 65.28 43.64
CA PHE A 679 2.99 66.57 43.13
C PHE A 679 1.78 67.36 42.62
N ASP A 680 1.82 68.68 42.83
CA ASP A 680 0.88 69.61 42.21
C ASP A 680 1.42 70.01 40.83
N PHE A 681 0.61 69.83 39.80
CA PHE A 681 0.99 70.07 38.41
C PHE A 681 0.12 71.16 37.80
N ASP A 682 0.76 72.10 37.07
CA ASP A 682 0.07 73.14 36.30
C ASP A 682 -0.89 72.54 35.24
N ARG A 683 -0.65 71.28 34.82
CA ARG A 683 -1.41 70.53 33.82
C ARG A 683 -1.42 69.03 34.16
N PRO A 684 -2.45 68.28 33.76
CA PRO A 684 -2.48 66.82 33.97
C PRO A 684 -1.32 66.14 33.24
N LEU A 685 -0.60 65.26 33.94
CA LEU A 685 0.45 64.43 33.34
C LEU A 685 -0.17 63.34 32.46
N ILE A 686 0.54 62.99 31.38
CA ILE A 686 0.13 61.92 30.46
C ILE A 686 1.00 60.69 30.67
N MET A 687 0.40 59.51 30.73
CA MET A 687 1.10 58.22 30.70
C MET A 687 0.86 57.55 29.34
N SER A 688 1.91 57.36 28.56
CA SER A 688 1.89 56.61 27.31
C SER A 688 2.17 55.13 27.54
N VAL A 689 1.36 54.24 26.95
CA VAL A 689 1.55 52.79 27.00
C VAL A 689 1.39 52.19 25.60
N ASN A 690 2.39 51.42 25.17
CA ASN A 690 2.37 50.70 23.91
C ASN A 690 1.44 49.48 23.93
N LEU A 691 0.73 49.28 22.83
CA LEU A 691 -0.19 48.19 22.63
C LEU A 691 0.27 47.30 21.46
N SER A 692 0.46 46.00 21.71
CA SER A 692 0.79 45.05 20.65
C SER A 692 -0.39 44.78 19.71
N GLY A 693 -0.11 44.36 18.48
CA GLY A 693 -1.15 43.99 17.52
C GLY A 693 -2.07 42.86 18.01
N LYS A 694 -1.52 41.88 18.74
CA LYS A 694 -2.31 40.79 19.32
C LYS A 694 -3.23 41.23 20.45
N GLN A 695 -2.85 42.26 21.21
CA GLN A 695 -3.75 42.88 22.18
C GLN A 695 -4.82 43.70 21.49
N PHE A 696 -4.46 44.50 20.48
CA PHE A 696 -5.39 45.31 19.70
C PHE A 696 -6.51 44.47 19.05
N ALA A 697 -6.18 43.25 18.61
CA ALA A 697 -7.13 42.30 18.06
C ALA A 697 -8.03 41.59 19.10
N GLN A 698 -7.85 41.81 20.42
CA GLN A 698 -8.68 41.16 21.43
C GLN A 698 -10.08 41.80 21.48
N PRO A 699 -11.17 41.01 21.36
CA PRO A 699 -12.53 41.53 21.38
C PRO A 699 -12.91 42.25 22.68
N ASP A 700 -12.27 41.90 23.79
CA ASP A 700 -12.56 42.41 25.13
C ASP A 700 -11.63 43.54 25.58
N LEU A 701 -10.70 43.99 24.74
CA LEU A 701 -9.67 44.99 25.10
C LEU A 701 -10.26 46.28 25.69
N VAL A 702 -11.27 46.86 25.02
CA VAL A 702 -11.91 48.11 25.47
C VAL A 702 -12.54 47.95 26.85
N ALA A 703 -13.17 46.80 27.12
CA ALA A 703 -13.75 46.51 28.42
C ALA A 703 -12.68 46.40 29.52
N ARG A 704 -11.52 45.80 29.21
CA ARG A 704 -10.39 45.66 30.16
C ARG A 704 -9.73 47.01 30.47
N ILE A 705 -9.54 47.86 29.46
CA ILE A 705 -9.03 49.22 29.67
C ILE A 705 -9.96 50.00 30.60
N LYS A 706 -11.27 49.91 30.37
CA LYS A 706 -12.27 50.55 31.23
C LYS A 706 -12.18 50.06 32.68
N GLU A 707 -12.10 48.74 32.88
CA GLU A 707 -11.95 48.13 34.22
C GLU A 707 -10.67 48.59 34.93
N ILE A 708 -9.54 48.68 34.21
CA ILE A 708 -8.28 49.18 34.76
C ILE A 708 -8.39 50.66 35.16
N LEU A 709 -9.00 51.49 34.34
CA LEU A 709 -9.21 52.92 34.65
C LEU A 709 -10.11 53.08 35.89
N GLU A 710 -11.18 52.31 35.99
CA GLU A 710 -12.08 52.30 37.15
C GLU A 710 -11.36 51.84 38.43
N THR A 711 -10.60 50.75 38.34
CA THR A 711 -9.88 50.15 39.48
C THR A 711 -8.72 51.01 39.99
N THR A 712 -7.98 51.64 39.08
CA THR A 712 -6.88 52.56 39.43
C THR A 712 -7.39 53.95 39.78
N GLY A 713 -8.61 54.26 39.34
CA GLY A 713 -9.24 55.57 39.46
C GLY A 713 -8.62 56.63 38.55
N LEU A 714 -7.74 56.30 37.61
CA LEU A 714 -7.08 57.26 36.72
C LEU A 714 -8.11 57.95 35.81
N ASN A 715 -7.98 59.27 35.61
CA ASN A 715 -8.77 59.95 34.60
C ASN A 715 -8.32 59.47 33.21
N ALA A 716 -9.25 58.95 32.41
CA ALA A 716 -8.97 58.39 31.10
C ALA A 716 -8.16 59.33 30.18
N GLN A 717 -8.38 60.66 30.27
CA GLN A 717 -7.68 61.66 29.46
C GLN A 717 -6.16 61.73 29.71
N ASN A 718 -5.72 61.15 30.83
CA ASN A 718 -4.33 61.12 31.25
C ASN A 718 -3.62 59.83 30.81
N LEU A 719 -4.36 58.86 30.25
CA LEU A 719 -3.80 57.67 29.60
C LEU A 719 -3.74 57.89 28.08
N LYS A 720 -2.56 57.69 27.49
CA LYS A 720 -2.35 57.62 26.05
C LYS A 720 -1.98 56.18 25.65
N LEU A 721 -2.70 55.61 24.70
CA LEU A 721 -2.39 54.30 24.13
C LEU A 721 -1.70 54.49 22.78
N GLU A 722 -0.56 53.84 22.61
CA GLU A 722 0.28 53.95 21.42
C GLU A 722 0.22 52.65 20.62
N ILE A 723 -0.03 52.77 19.32
CA ILE A 723 -0.21 51.64 18.41
C ILE A 723 0.64 51.92 17.18
N THR A 724 1.41 50.93 16.73
CA THR A 724 2.27 51.09 15.57
C THR A 724 1.46 51.20 14.28
N GLU A 725 1.99 51.93 13.29
CA GLU A 725 1.38 52.11 11.97
C GLU A 725 0.97 50.76 11.33
N SER A 726 1.84 49.75 11.41
CA SER A 726 1.61 48.43 10.80
C SER A 726 0.40 47.70 11.38
N VAL A 727 0.11 47.87 12.67
CA VAL A 727 -1.04 47.21 13.33
C VAL A 727 -2.36 47.78 12.83
N VAL A 728 -2.44 49.09 12.61
CA VAL A 728 -3.66 49.77 12.15
C VAL A 728 -3.92 49.49 10.66
N MET A 729 -2.88 49.22 9.88
CA MET A 729 -2.97 48.97 8.44
C MET A 729 -3.33 47.52 8.04
N ASP A 730 -3.27 46.56 8.96
CA ASP A 730 -3.56 45.14 8.68
C ASP A 730 -5.07 44.91 8.41
N ASP A 731 -5.95 45.50 9.23
CA ASP A 731 -7.41 45.53 9.03
C ASP A 731 -7.98 46.91 9.39
N VAL A 732 -7.99 47.79 8.41
CA VAL A 732 -8.28 49.23 8.58
C VAL A 732 -9.69 49.49 9.13
N GLU A 733 -10.72 48.81 8.62
CA GLU A 733 -12.11 49.09 9.03
C GLU A 733 -12.37 48.57 10.45
N SER A 734 -11.86 47.39 10.80
CA SER A 734 -11.92 46.87 12.17
C SER A 734 -11.15 47.77 13.14
N ALA A 735 -9.95 48.22 12.75
CA ALA A 735 -9.14 49.12 13.56
C ALA A 735 -9.85 50.46 13.84
N ILE A 736 -10.51 51.06 12.85
CA ILE A 736 -11.28 52.30 13.04
C ILE A 736 -12.36 52.12 14.11
N GLU A 737 -13.10 51.01 14.09
CA GLU A 737 -14.16 50.76 15.07
C GLU A 737 -13.60 50.56 16.49
N VAL A 738 -12.50 49.82 16.64
CA VAL A 738 -11.81 49.65 17.93
C VAL A 738 -11.30 51.00 18.46
N LEU A 739 -10.66 51.81 17.61
CA LEU A 739 -10.15 53.13 17.97
C LEU A 739 -11.29 54.08 18.39
N LYS A 740 -12.44 54.07 17.71
CA LYS A 740 -13.62 54.85 18.11
C LYS A 740 -14.14 54.42 19.49
N HIS A 741 -14.22 53.12 19.75
CA HIS A 741 -14.64 52.62 21.06
C HIS A 741 -13.67 53.00 22.18
N MET A 742 -12.36 52.96 21.94
CA MET A 742 -11.39 53.48 22.89
C MET A 742 -11.54 55.00 23.07
N LYS A 743 -11.75 55.74 21.99
CA LYS A 743 -11.94 57.20 22.07
C LYS A 743 -13.18 57.57 22.87
N ALA A 744 -14.24 56.77 22.81
CA ALA A 744 -15.44 56.92 23.64
C ALA A 744 -15.18 56.72 25.14
N LEU A 745 -14.09 56.05 25.53
CA LEU A 745 -13.63 56.01 26.93
C LEU A 745 -12.90 57.29 27.37
N ASN A 746 -12.71 58.26 26.48
CA ASN A 746 -11.92 59.48 26.68
C ASN A 746 -10.41 59.25 26.90
N VAL A 747 -9.85 58.11 26.47
CA VAL A 747 -8.39 57.95 26.41
C VAL A 747 -7.79 58.70 25.22
N LYS A 748 -6.51 59.04 25.31
CA LYS A 748 -5.74 59.57 24.18
C LYS A 748 -5.19 58.43 23.34
N LEU A 749 -5.10 58.62 22.03
CA LEU A 749 -4.62 57.62 21.09
C LEU A 749 -3.45 58.20 20.28
N GLY A 750 -2.35 57.46 20.21
CA GLY A 750 -1.15 57.82 19.48
C GLY A 750 -0.80 56.78 18.40
N ILE A 751 -0.33 57.25 17.25
CA ILE A 751 0.28 56.38 16.24
C ILE A 751 1.79 56.43 16.43
N ASP A 752 2.38 55.26 16.63
CA ASP A 752 3.82 55.07 16.84
C ASP A 752 4.54 54.60 15.56
N ASP A 753 5.86 54.78 15.52
CA ASP A 753 6.77 54.42 14.42
C ASP A 753 6.38 54.99 13.03
N PHE A 754 5.73 56.15 12.99
CA PHE A 754 5.15 56.69 11.75
C PHE A 754 6.22 57.04 10.70
N GLY A 755 6.01 56.58 9.46
CA GLY A 755 6.87 56.86 8.32
C GLY A 755 7.85 55.72 7.97
N THR A 756 7.84 54.63 8.74
CA THR A 756 8.63 53.42 8.46
C THR A 756 7.88 52.38 7.62
N GLY A 757 6.56 52.59 7.36
CA GLY A 757 5.68 51.70 6.61
C GLY A 757 5.01 52.34 5.37
N TYR A 758 4.12 51.59 4.71
CA TYR A 758 3.33 52.05 3.55
C TYR A 758 2.09 52.84 4.00
N SER A 759 2.28 54.10 4.38
CA SER A 759 1.15 54.97 4.71
C SER A 759 0.33 55.35 3.49
N SER A 760 -0.91 54.87 3.41
CA SER A 760 -1.93 55.50 2.55
C SER A 760 -2.52 56.68 3.32
N LEU A 761 -2.05 57.89 3.00
CA LEU A 761 -2.51 59.18 3.54
C LEU A 761 -4.05 59.31 3.61
N SER A 762 -4.75 58.60 2.73
CA SER A 762 -6.21 58.55 2.69
C SER A 762 -6.85 58.01 3.99
N TYR A 763 -6.22 57.04 4.67
CA TYR A 763 -6.78 56.43 5.88
C TYR A 763 -6.40 57.16 7.17
N LEU A 764 -5.25 57.83 7.20
CA LEU A 764 -4.80 58.58 8.37
C LEU A 764 -5.82 59.65 8.79
N SER A 765 -6.46 60.30 7.82
CA SER A 765 -7.54 61.28 8.06
C SER A 765 -8.80 60.69 8.71
N ARG A 766 -8.97 59.36 8.67
CA ARG A 766 -10.14 58.64 9.22
C ARG A 766 -9.88 58.10 10.63
N PHE A 767 -8.63 58.03 11.08
CA PHE A 767 -8.30 57.50 12.40
C PHE A 767 -8.56 58.55 13.49
N PRO A 768 -9.30 58.21 14.56
CA PRO A 768 -9.59 59.15 15.65
C PRO A 768 -8.41 59.26 16.63
N THR A 769 -7.24 59.64 16.13
CA THR A 769 -5.98 59.71 16.90
C THR A 769 -5.61 61.14 17.26
N ASP A 770 -4.92 61.33 18.39
CA ASP A 770 -4.56 62.64 18.94
C ASP A 770 -3.10 63.01 18.73
N THR A 771 -2.24 62.00 18.56
CA THR A 771 -0.79 62.21 18.51
C THR A 771 -0.15 61.34 17.46
N LEU A 772 0.85 61.90 16.81
CA LEU A 772 1.70 61.18 15.87
C LEU A 772 3.15 61.20 16.38
N LYS A 773 3.77 60.02 16.54
CA LYS A 773 5.17 59.91 16.97
C LYS A 773 6.07 59.73 15.74
N VAL A 774 7.09 60.58 15.64
CA VAL A 774 8.10 60.52 14.57
C VAL A 774 9.20 59.57 15.01
N ASP A 775 9.42 58.50 14.26
CA ASP A 775 10.42 57.48 14.58
C ASP A 775 11.83 58.08 14.69
N LYS A 776 12.60 57.56 15.65
CA LYS A 776 13.98 57.97 15.94
C LYS A 776 14.91 57.89 14.75
N SER A 777 14.65 57.02 13.76
CA SER A 777 15.52 56.87 12.60
C SER A 777 15.53 58.12 11.72
N PHE A 778 14.47 58.93 11.74
CA PHE A 778 14.43 60.22 11.04
C PHE A 778 15.08 61.33 11.88
N VAL A 779 14.80 61.36 13.18
CA VAL A 779 15.31 62.39 14.11
C VAL A 779 16.82 62.29 14.30
N GLY A 780 17.35 61.08 14.50
CA GLY A 780 18.78 60.85 14.74
C GLY A 780 19.69 61.24 13.56
N ARG A 781 19.13 61.38 12.36
CA ARG A 781 19.88 61.75 11.13
C ARG A 781 19.74 63.23 10.75
N MET A 782 19.13 64.06 11.59
CA MET A 782 18.94 65.49 11.33
C MET A 782 20.23 66.34 11.47
N GLU A 783 21.31 65.79 12.02
CA GLU A 783 22.55 66.54 12.32
C GLU A 783 23.50 66.69 11.14
N LEU A 784 23.38 65.82 10.13
CA LEU A 784 24.43 65.63 9.14
C LEU A 784 24.51 66.77 8.11
N GLU A 785 23.42 67.50 7.84
CA GLU A 785 23.39 68.64 6.89
C GLU A 785 22.30 69.67 7.25
N SER A 786 22.50 70.95 6.93
CA SER A 786 21.58 72.06 7.28
C SER A 786 20.20 71.98 6.58
N GLU A 787 20.11 71.26 5.45
CA GLU A 787 18.87 71.01 4.68
C GLU A 787 18.79 69.55 4.15
N GLY A 788 19.24 68.57 4.96
CA GLY A 788 19.19 67.16 4.56
C GLY A 788 17.76 66.58 4.43
N GLU A 789 17.62 65.53 3.61
CA GLU A 789 16.36 64.82 3.31
C GLU A 789 15.52 64.48 4.56
N ASN A 790 16.17 64.05 5.65
CA ASN A 790 15.48 63.70 6.91
C ASN A 790 14.80 64.90 7.59
N VAL A 791 15.39 66.10 7.50
CA VAL A 791 14.76 67.33 8.05
C VAL A 791 13.50 67.66 7.26
N ALA A 792 13.50 67.42 5.94
CA ALA A 792 12.32 67.60 5.10
C ALA A 792 11.22 66.57 5.43
N ILE A 793 11.59 65.31 5.68
CA ILE A 793 10.64 64.26 6.11
C ILE A 793 10.00 64.64 7.44
N VAL A 794 10.78 64.96 8.47
CA VAL A 794 10.25 65.36 9.79
C VAL A 794 9.33 66.59 9.68
N ARG A 795 9.74 67.61 8.90
CA ARG A 795 8.88 68.79 8.65
C ARG A 795 7.57 68.44 7.94
N THR A 796 7.61 67.51 6.99
CA THR A 796 6.40 67.05 6.27
C THR A 796 5.46 66.33 7.22
N ILE A 797 5.99 65.44 8.07
CA ILE A 797 5.23 64.72 9.07
C ILE A 797 4.57 65.70 10.06
N VAL A 798 5.32 66.70 10.55
CA VAL A 798 4.79 67.74 11.45
C VAL A 798 3.68 68.54 10.78
N THR A 799 3.89 68.97 9.55
CA THR A 799 2.89 69.73 8.79
C THR A 799 1.61 68.91 8.56
N LEU A 800 1.75 67.62 8.26
CA LEU A 800 0.63 66.70 8.07
C LEU A 800 -0.16 66.52 9.37
N ALA A 801 0.50 66.29 10.50
CA ALA A 801 -0.15 66.14 11.79
C ALA A 801 -0.96 67.38 12.16
N HIS A 802 -0.38 68.58 12.00
CA HIS A 802 -1.10 69.83 12.25
C HIS A 802 -2.32 70.00 11.34
N ALA A 803 -2.20 69.63 10.05
CA ALA A 803 -3.32 69.69 9.12
C ALA A 803 -4.48 68.74 9.51
N LEU A 804 -4.19 67.68 10.25
CA LEU A 804 -5.17 66.72 10.77
C LEU A 804 -5.58 67.03 12.23
N GLY A 805 -5.07 68.11 12.83
CA GLY A 805 -5.37 68.50 14.21
C GLY A 805 -4.75 67.59 15.28
N MET A 806 -3.62 66.95 14.97
CA MET A 806 -2.87 66.07 15.87
C MET A 806 -1.61 66.76 16.40
N ASP A 807 -1.23 66.46 17.64
CA ASP A 807 0.06 66.86 18.21
C ASP A 807 1.19 65.92 17.73
N VAL A 808 2.44 66.37 17.77
CA VAL A 808 3.60 65.55 17.38
C VAL A 808 4.57 65.32 18.53
N ILE A 809 5.03 64.08 18.67
CA ILE A 809 6.17 63.72 19.53
C ILE A 809 7.32 63.25 18.66
N ALA A 810 8.47 63.92 18.72
CA ALA A 810 9.68 63.46 18.06
C ALA A 810 10.49 62.54 18.98
N GLU A 811 10.75 61.31 18.55
CA GLU A 811 11.52 60.33 19.31
C GLU A 811 13.02 60.38 19.02
N GLY A 812 13.83 59.88 19.96
CA GLY A 812 15.27 59.76 19.76
C GLY A 812 16.01 61.09 19.75
N VAL A 813 15.52 62.10 20.46
CA VAL A 813 16.26 63.36 20.67
C VAL A 813 17.46 63.09 21.58
N GLU A 814 18.67 63.19 21.03
CA GLU A 814 19.94 62.92 21.72
C GLU A 814 20.83 64.16 21.84
N THR A 815 20.63 65.20 21.02
CA THR A 815 21.48 66.40 21.05
C THR A 815 20.69 67.71 21.08
N ALA A 816 21.36 68.77 21.56
CA ALA A 816 20.80 70.12 21.58
C ALA A 816 20.52 70.66 20.16
N ALA A 817 21.27 70.20 19.14
CA ALA A 817 21.07 70.59 17.75
C ALA A 817 19.76 70.02 17.19
N GLN A 818 19.46 68.74 17.47
CA GLN A 818 18.18 68.12 17.11
C GLN A 818 17.01 68.84 17.78
N LEU A 819 17.13 69.13 19.08
CA LEU A 819 16.15 69.88 19.85
C LEU A 819 15.85 71.26 19.22
N ALA A 820 16.89 72.02 18.87
CA ALA A 820 16.74 73.34 18.27
C ALA A 820 16.04 73.28 16.90
N ARG A 821 16.34 72.27 16.08
CA ARG A 821 15.69 72.07 14.78
C ARG A 821 14.21 71.67 14.94
N LEU A 822 13.89 70.78 15.87
CA LEU A 822 12.50 70.38 16.15
C LEU A 822 11.66 71.56 16.65
N ARG A 823 12.24 72.41 17.50
CA ARG A 823 11.63 73.69 17.93
C ARG A 823 11.35 74.61 16.75
N ALA A 824 12.31 74.76 15.83
CA ALA A 824 12.16 75.60 14.64
C ALA A 824 11.10 75.08 13.65
N ILE A 825 10.93 73.76 13.56
CA ILE A 825 9.90 73.11 12.74
C ILE A 825 8.50 73.26 13.36
N GLY A 826 8.42 73.60 14.65
CA GLY A 826 7.16 73.76 15.37
C GLY A 826 6.62 72.47 15.97
N CYS A 827 7.47 71.46 16.21
CA CYS A 827 7.08 70.23 16.89
C CYS A 827 6.73 70.50 18.37
N GLU A 828 5.63 69.96 18.88
CA GLU A 828 5.14 70.24 20.24
C GLU A 828 5.99 69.58 21.31
N TYR A 829 6.37 68.31 21.08
CA TYR A 829 6.94 67.45 22.12
C TYR A 829 8.17 66.69 21.61
N GLY A 830 9.11 66.43 22.53
CA GLY A 830 10.30 65.62 22.25
C GLY A 830 10.53 64.58 23.32
N GLN A 831 11.06 63.44 22.89
CA GLN A 831 11.44 62.31 23.73
C GLN A 831 12.80 61.77 23.30
N GLY A 832 13.67 61.45 24.25
CA GLY A 832 14.97 60.89 23.93
C GLY A 832 15.99 61.05 25.05
N TYR A 833 17.19 60.52 24.82
CA TYR A 833 18.26 60.47 25.84
C TYR A 833 18.85 61.83 26.18
N PHE A 834 18.61 62.86 25.38
CA PHE A 834 18.94 64.24 25.73
C PHE A 834 18.23 64.68 27.00
N PHE A 835 16.98 64.26 27.20
CA PHE A 835 16.19 64.61 28.39
C PHE A 835 16.49 63.64 29.53
N ALA A 836 16.20 62.35 29.31
CA ALA A 836 16.55 61.27 30.21
C ALA A 836 16.44 59.92 29.48
N LYS A 837 17.24 58.94 29.93
CA LYS A 837 17.04 57.53 29.59
C LYS A 837 15.78 56.99 30.29
N PRO A 838 15.21 55.84 29.88
CA PRO A 838 14.12 55.21 30.63
C PRO A 838 14.53 54.87 32.07
N LEU A 839 13.87 55.50 33.05
CA LEU A 839 14.23 55.45 34.46
C LEU A 839 13.32 54.51 35.26
N PRO A 840 13.81 53.82 36.31
CA PRO A 840 12.96 53.21 37.31
C PRO A 840 12.01 54.24 37.97
N SER A 841 10.91 53.75 38.56
CA SER A 841 9.91 54.61 39.24
C SER A 841 10.52 55.64 40.20
N ASP A 842 11.49 55.23 41.03
CA ASP A 842 12.06 56.08 42.08
C ASP A 842 12.91 57.22 41.48
N GLU A 843 13.69 56.91 40.45
CA GLU A 843 14.49 57.90 39.71
C GLU A 843 13.62 58.84 38.88
N ALA A 844 12.55 58.34 38.25
CA ALA A 844 11.57 59.18 37.57
C ALA A 844 10.86 60.13 38.55
N THR A 845 10.56 59.65 39.76
CA THR A 845 9.98 60.46 40.85
C THR A 845 10.94 61.57 41.28
N ALA A 846 12.23 61.26 41.44
CA ALA A 846 13.26 62.24 41.75
C ALA A 846 13.45 63.27 40.63
N LEU A 847 13.40 62.85 39.37
CA LEU A 847 13.48 63.74 38.21
C LEU A 847 12.32 64.74 38.16
N MET A 848 11.10 64.32 38.50
CA MET A 848 9.98 65.25 38.61
C MET A 848 10.13 66.22 39.78
N ALA A 849 10.63 65.73 40.93
CA ALA A 849 10.83 66.56 42.11
C ALA A 849 11.85 67.69 41.89
N SER A 850 12.87 67.47 41.04
CA SER A 850 13.87 68.49 40.70
C SER A 850 13.35 69.56 39.73
N ARG A 851 12.17 69.37 39.12
CA ARG A 851 11.52 70.28 38.18
C ARG A 851 12.46 70.83 37.08
N PRO A 852 13.12 69.94 36.32
CA PRO A 852 14.07 70.35 35.28
C PRO A 852 13.37 71.14 34.17
N GLN A 853 14.13 72.04 33.53
CA GLN A 853 13.72 72.80 32.37
C GLN A 853 14.82 72.75 31.30
N TRP A 854 14.49 72.28 30.09
CA TRP A 854 15.42 72.08 28.96
C TRP A 854 15.32 73.14 27.87
#